data_AF-A0A1G9ZHU0-F1
#
_entry.id   AF-A0A1G9ZHU0-F1
#
_cell.length_a   1.000
_cell.length_b   1.000
_cell.length_c   1.000
_cell.angle_alpha   90.00
_cell.angle_beta   90.00
_cell.angle_gamma   90.00
#
_symmetry.space_group_name_H-M   'P 1'
#
loop_
_entity.id
_entity.type
_entity.pdbx_description
1 polymer ?
#
loop_
_entity_poly.entity_id
_entity_poly.type
_entity_poly.pdbx_seq_one_letter_code
_entity_poly.pdbx_strand_id
1 'polypeptide(L)'
;MAVLYLNPDKLATAIRDLRAFARDCTSALTSINDKCIEEHEPIDITDLRTGANNAIDNVKSRADDLESAKNAIIAVNESGVGTMTADGGISCEVPDDTTINSIDDLTAWSQATIDAHDLQTIIDGSPGAKSNGRNYDQVIEAMRERSGDPAYAAALINALGPENLTSIPLDVAEHYTVSDESGDLNTKPGADTELAELLGTLLASASTTWDKEACESMATTIKESVDDKGEWGRITVLNAMLDGHDADGNHVNDLEFNSTFLTALANNLDDLDWNAIKTCADRATDPNTDRDIARYDKKNLGPYLGGQSFDPLAGVLDAMGNNPKAALDYLAKASESGDGADMTLLEELSKRNWDEQGFAGFTAAVAAASSQRASTDPTTHKRANNVAGYGIHYLATNTKEGIYDDDAKARVALLLANCPAELTTVWNGFSSLTDPDTLERFPAATAADINALGYRVADSCDATATIAAQLAQYAHHRAQQNAASHAGDPDLQISSINDAYDRATRATGYLATLADKKANDINSDAQNKADNHSEAAKTALSVLSTVAGAGFGAVGGPPTMVAGASTGYSVATTLLAPVVEYDAAQVDSAAPSGMDKGLWAAAIQDAADAGLLNPEDYTITGDSSKTYTWIVTRPDGTHTIDLSQADDPTTAADDLGAWVEMVNTHIGDYVFKDITDDFSGSYTAGYDLGSKYGG
;
A
#
# COMPACT_ATOMS: atom_id res chain seq x y z
N MET A 1 3.32 -36.37 -1.72
CA MET A 1 2.00 -36.27 -2.36
C MET A 1 0.97 -37.02 -1.53
N ALA A 2 -0.14 -36.35 -1.17
CA ALA A 2 -1.31 -37.00 -0.62
C ALA A 2 -2.23 -37.52 -1.76
N VAL A 3 -3.07 -38.52 -1.46
CA VAL A 3 -4.02 -39.07 -2.43
C VAL A 3 -5.44 -38.97 -1.87
N LEU A 4 -6.29 -38.23 -2.59
CA LEU A 4 -7.70 -38.14 -2.31
C LEU A 4 -8.44 -39.22 -3.10
N TYR A 5 -9.21 -40.07 -2.40
CA TYR A 5 -9.96 -41.17 -3.02
C TYR A 5 -11.46 -41.07 -2.72
N LEU A 6 -12.28 -41.23 -3.77
CA LEU A 6 -13.73 -41.20 -3.71
C LEU A 6 -14.32 -42.33 -4.55
N ASN A 7 -15.41 -42.95 -4.11
CA ASN A 7 -16.28 -43.74 -5.01
C ASN A 7 -17.61 -43.00 -5.24
N PRO A 8 -17.85 -42.43 -6.44
CA PRO A 8 -19.01 -41.57 -6.71
C PRO A 8 -20.36 -42.25 -6.44
N ASP A 9 -20.53 -43.49 -6.87
CA ASP A 9 -21.79 -44.23 -6.75
C ASP A 9 -22.11 -44.57 -5.28
N LYS A 10 -21.08 -44.99 -4.53
CA LYS A 10 -21.23 -45.28 -3.10
C LYS A 10 -21.56 -44.01 -2.32
N LEU A 11 -20.88 -42.90 -2.59
CA LEU A 11 -21.16 -41.64 -1.90
C LEU A 11 -22.55 -41.08 -2.27
N ALA A 12 -22.95 -41.17 -3.55
CA ALA A 12 -24.29 -40.77 -3.99
C ALA A 12 -25.40 -41.58 -3.28
N THR A 13 -25.16 -42.87 -3.04
CA THR A 13 -26.08 -43.71 -2.26
C THR A 13 -26.19 -43.21 -0.81
N ALA A 14 -25.06 -42.94 -0.14
CA ALA A 14 -25.06 -42.44 1.23
C ALA A 14 -25.74 -41.07 1.37
N ILE A 15 -25.50 -40.15 0.44
CA ILE A 15 -26.16 -38.82 0.39
C ILE A 15 -27.67 -38.99 0.29
N ARG A 16 -28.14 -39.86 -0.61
CA ARG A 16 -29.57 -40.14 -0.78
C ARG A 16 -30.19 -40.69 0.51
N ASP A 17 -29.50 -41.58 1.20
CA ASP A 17 -29.97 -42.18 2.44
C ASP A 17 -30.05 -41.14 3.58
N LEU A 18 -29.07 -40.22 3.69
CA LEU A 18 -29.13 -39.10 4.64
C LEU A 18 -30.32 -38.17 4.37
N ARG A 19 -30.56 -37.82 3.10
CA ARG A 19 -31.71 -37.01 2.68
C ARG A 19 -33.04 -37.71 2.96
N ALA A 20 -33.11 -39.03 2.79
CA ALA A 20 -34.28 -39.82 3.15
C ALA A 20 -34.52 -39.81 4.66
N PHE A 21 -33.47 -40.03 5.47
CA PHE A 21 -33.56 -39.98 6.93
C PHE A 21 -34.06 -38.62 7.44
N ALA A 22 -33.52 -37.51 6.94
CA ALA A 22 -33.97 -36.17 7.31
C ALA A 22 -35.45 -35.92 6.97
N ARG A 23 -35.93 -36.45 5.83
CA ARG A 23 -37.34 -36.38 5.42
C ARG A 23 -38.25 -37.19 6.34
N ASP A 24 -37.82 -38.38 6.74
CA ASP A 24 -38.57 -39.23 7.66
C ASP A 24 -38.67 -38.59 9.05
N CYS A 25 -37.58 -38.00 9.55
CA CYS A 25 -37.58 -37.22 10.79
C CYS A 25 -38.51 -36.02 10.73
N THR A 26 -38.52 -35.29 9.60
CA THR A 26 -39.45 -34.17 9.38
C THR A 26 -40.89 -34.65 9.46
N SER A 27 -41.21 -35.76 8.78
CA SER A 27 -42.56 -36.33 8.78
C SER A 27 -43.01 -36.79 10.17
N ALA A 28 -42.10 -37.38 10.95
CA ALA A 28 -42.36 -37.76 12.33
C ALA A 28 -42.62 -36.54 13.24
N LEU A 29 -41.83 -35.46 13.09
CA LEU A 29 -42.02 -34.24 13.87
C LEU A 29 -43.35 -33.56 13.54
N THR A 30 -43.73 -33.48 12.26
CA THR A 30 -45.05 -32.98 11.84
C THR A 30 -46.17 -33.81 12.46
N SER A 31 -46.07 -35.14 12.44
CA SER A 31 -47.07 -36.04 13.05
C SER A 31 -47.22 -35.82 14.56
N ILE A 32 -46.12 -35.56 15.29
CA ILE A 32 -46.16 -35.22 16.72
C ILE A 32 -46.89 -33.89 16.93
N ASN A 33 -46.53 -32.86 16.15
CA ASN A 33 -47.12 -31.53 16.25
C ASN A 33 -48.64 -31.56 15.98
N ASP A 34 -49.05 -32.26 14.91
CA ASP A 34 -50.46 -32.38 14.54
C ASP A 34 -51.26 -33.07 15.64
N LYS A 35 -50.74 -34.16 16.22
CA LYS A 35 -51.39 -34.83 17.35
C LYS A 35 -51.45 -33.98 18.60
N CYS A 36 -50.42 -33.18 18.90
CA CYS A 36 -50.47 -32.24 20.02
C CYS A 36 -51.56 -31.17 19.80
N ILE A 37 -51.75 -30.68 18.57
CA ILE A 37 -52.82 -29.74 18.23
C ILE A 37 -54.20 -30.42 18.37
N GLU A 38 -54.35 -31.64 17.86
CA GLU A 38 -55.58 -32.44 17.97
C GLU A 38 -56.00 -32.67 19.44
N GLU A 39 -55.02 -32.90 20.32
CA GLU A 39 -55.23 -33.11 21.76
C GLU A 39 -55.25 -31.79 22.57
N HIS A 40 -55.49 -30.65 21.92
CA HIS A 40 -55.61 -29.32 22.54
C HIS A 40 -54.36 -28.85 23.31
N GLU A 41 -53.17 -29.11 22.75
CA GLU A 41 -51.87 -28.65 23.25
C GLU A 41 -51.63 -29.04 24.73
N PRO A 42 -51.58 -30.35 25.05
CA PRO A 42 -51.54 -30.82 26.43
C PRO A 42 -50.25 -30.43 27.17
N ILE A 43 -49.19 -30.10 26.44
CA ILE A 43 -47.90 -29.61 26.92
C ILE A 43 -47.24 -28.75 25.84
N ASP A 44 -46.45 -27.76 26.26
CA ASP A 44 -45.58 -27.01 25.34
C ASP A 44 -44.45 -27.90 24.81
N ILE A 45 -44.37 -28.03 23.48
CA ILE A 45 -43.37 -28.83 22.77
C ILE A 45 -42.40 -27.97 21.95
N THR A 46 -42.37 -26.66 22.19
CA THR A 46 -41.57 -25.70 21.43
C THR A 46 -40.08 -26.07 21.42
N ASP A 47 -39.52 -26.45 22.57
CA ASP A 47 -38.11 -26.86 22.69
C ASP A 47 -37.79 -28.11 21.86
N LEU A 48 -38.68 -29.12 21.88
CA LEU A 48 -38.54 -30.33 21.08
C LEU A 48 -38.55 -29.99 19.58
N ARG A 49 -39.50 -29.14 19.15
CA ARG A 49 -39.62 -28.73 17.74
C ARG A 49 -38.38 -28.01 17.26
N THR A 50 -37.90 -27.04 18.04
CA THR A 50 -36.69 -26.28 17.72
C THR A 50 -35.47 -27.20 17.66
N GLY A 51 -35.24 -28.03 18.68
CA GLY A 51 -34.09 -28.94 18.72
C GLY A 51 -34.11 -29.97 17.58
N ALA A 52 -35.28 -30.54 17.28
CA ALA A 52 -35.42 -31.51 16.20
C ALA A 52 -35.25 -30.87 14.82
N ASN A 53 -35.83 -29.69 14.57
CA ASN A 53 -35.64 -28.96 13.31
C ASN A 53 -34.16 -28.63 13.09
N ASN A 54 -33.47 -28.09 14.10
CA ASN A 54 -32.04 -27.79 14.01
C ASN A 54 -31.22 -29.04 13.67
N ALA A 55 -31.50 -30.18 14.31
CA ALA A 55 -30.80 -31.43 14.02
C ALA A 55 -31.09 -31.95 12.60
N ILE A 56 -32.34 -31.86 12.14
CA ILE A 56 -32.74 -32.24 10.78
C ILE A 56 -32.03 -31.37 9.75
N ASP A 57 -31.99 -30.06 9.97
CA ASP A 57 -31.37 -29.12 9.03
C ASP A 57 -29.85 -29.30 8.99
N ASN A 58 -29.20 -29.62 10.11
CA ASN A 58 -27.79 -30.01 10.13
C ASN A 58 -27.50 -31.26 9.28
N VAL A 59 -28.39 -32.28 9.31
CA VAL A 59 -28.24 -33.47 8.47
C VAL A 59 -28.41 -33.15 6.99
N LYS A 60 -29.38 -32.28 6.64
CA LYS A 60 -29.57 -31.83 5.25
C LYS A 60 -28.34 -31.07 4.75
N SER A 61 -27.87 -30.10 5.53
CA SER A 61 -26.67 -29.31 5.21
C SER A 61 -25.46 -30.22 4.99
N ARG A 62 -25.25 -31.23 5.86
CA ARG A 62 -24.15 -32.17 5.67
C ARG A 62 -24.28 -33.02 4.39
N ALA A 63 -25.51 -33.39 4.01
CA ALA A 63 -25.75 -34.10 2.76
C ALA A 63 -25.46 -33.22 1.54
N ASP A 64 -25.72 -31.92 1.63
CA ASP A 64 -25.39 -30.94 0.59
C ASP A 64 -23.87 -30.74 0.49
N ASP A 65 -23.14 -30.61 1.61
CA ASP A 65 -21.67 -30.55 1.62
C ASP A 65 -21.05 -31.78 0.93
N LEU A 66 -21.55 -32.99 1.25
CA LEU A 66 -21.06 -34.23 0.67
C LEU A 66 -21.36 -34.31 -0.83
N GLU A 67 -22.48 -33.74 -1.28
CA GLU A 67 -22.78 -33.65 -2.70
C GLU A 67 -21.85 -32.67 -3.42
N SER A 68 -21.56 -31.52 -2.84
CA SER A 68 -20.55 -30.58 -3.33
C SER A 68 -19.17 -31.26 -3.43
N ALA A 69 -18.75 -31.99 -2.38
CA ALA A 69 -17.46 -32.68 -2.37
C ALA A 69 -17.36 -33.71 -3.50
N LYS A 70 -18.42 -34.52 -3.65
CA LYS A 70 -18.53 -35.50 -4.72
C LYS A 70 -18.40 -34.85 -6.09
N ASN A 71 -19.13 -33.76 -6.32
CA ASN A 71 -19.15 -33.07 -7.62
C ASN A 71 -17.80 -32.43 -7.94
N ALA A 72 -17.12 -31.83 -6.95
CA ALA A 72 -15.79 -31.26 -7.09
C ALA A 72 -14.77 -32.32 -7.56
N ILE A 73 -14.75 -33.48 -6.90
CA ILE A 73 -13.81 -34.57 -7.23
C ILE A 73 -14.13 -35.20 -8.59
N ILE A 74 -15.43 -35.31 -8.94
CA ILE A 74 -15.83 -35.74 -10.28
C ILE A 74 -15.31 -34.76 -11.33
N ALA A 75 -15.43 -33.45 -11.11
CA ALA A 75 -14.95 -32.44 -12.04
C ALA A 75 -13.43 -32.54 -12.28
N VAL A 76 -12.64 -32.78 -11.22
CA VAL A 76 -11.18 -33.02 -11.35
C VAL A 76 -10.88 -34.26 -12.19
N ASN A 77 -11.69 -35.32 -12.09
CA ASN A 77 -11.51 -36.50 -12.93
C ASN A 77 -11.95 -36.26 -14.37
N GLU A 78 -13.06 -35.56 -14.57
CA GLU A 78 -13.57 -35.22 -15.91
C GLU A 78 -12.64 -34.25 -16.65
N SER A 79 -11.87 -33.44 -15.93
CA SER A 79 -10.88 -32.53 -16.52
C SER A 79 -9.63 -33.22 -17.06
N GLY A 80 -9.42 -34.50 -16.71
CA GLY A 80 -8.22 -35.27 -17.06
C GLY A 80 -7.16 -35.34 -15.96
N VAL A 81 -7.32 -34.62 -14.85
CA VAL A 81 -6.35 -34.64 -13.74
C VAL A 81 -6.54 -35.86 -12.83
N GLY A 82 -7.79 -36.24 -12.55
CA GLY A 82 -8.10 -37.42 -11.75
C GLY A 82 -7.95 -38.73 -12.54
N THR A 83 -7.79 -39.84 -11.81
CA THR A 83 -7.68 -41.18 -12.39
C THR A 83 -8.78 -42.10 -11.87
N MET A 84 -9.47 -42.78 -12.80
CA MET A 84 -10.42 -43.84 -12.45
C MET A 84 -9.71 -45.12 -12.00
N THR A 85 -10.08 -45.62 -10.83
CA THR A 85 -9.56 -46.87 -10.27
C THR A 85 -10.36 -48.08 -10.79
N ALA A 86 -9.75 -49.27 -10.71
CA ALA A 86 -10.36 -50.51 -11.18
C ALA A 86 -11.68 -50.88 -10.47
N ASP A 87 -11.92 -50.35 -9.27
CA ASP A 87 -13.13 -50.57 -8.48
C ASP A 87 -14.20 -49.47 -8.68
N GLY A 88 -14.03 -48.61 -9.70
CA GLY A 88 -14.96 -47.53 -10.04
C GLY A 88 -14.87 -46.32 -9.10
N GLY A 89 -13.75 -46.18 -8.39
CA GLY A 89 -13.42 -44.95 -7.66
C GLY A 89 -12.65 -43.95 -8.52
N ILE A 90 -12.47 -42.76 -7.98
CA ILE A 90 -11.66 -41.67 -8.48
C ILE A 90 -10.53 -41.46 -7.48
N SER A 91 -9.32 -41.33 -8.00
CA SER A 91 -8.12 -40.98 -7.25
C SER A 91 -7.56 -39.68 -7.81
N CYS A 92 -7.29 -38.71 -6.94
CA CYS A 92 -6.65 -37.44 -7.29
C CYS A 92 -5.40 -37.26 -6.43
N GLU A 93 -4.29 -36.91 -7.07
CA GLU A 93 -3.07 -36.54 -6.34
C GLU A 93 -3.19 -35.09 -5.86
N VAL A 94 -2.80 -34.86 -4.61
CA VAL A 94 -2.85 -33.55 -3.96
C VAL A 94 -1.41 -33.20 -3.54
N PRO A 95 -0.86 -32.05 -3.97
CA PRO A 95 0.45 -31.57 -3.52
C PRO A 95 0.55 -31.54 -1.99
N ASP A 96 1.71 -31.88 -1.43
CA ASP A 96 1.87 -32.01 0.03
C ASP A 96 1.57 -30.71 0.78
N ASP A 97 1.86 -29.58 0.15
CA ASP A 97 1.65 -28.24 0.72
C ASP A 97 0.22 -27.70 0.49
N THR A 98 -0.68 -28.53 -0.04
CA THR A 98 -2.09 -28.17 -0.21
C THR A 98 -2.88 -28.55 1.03
N THR A 99 -3.46 -27.53 1.67
CA THR A 99 -4.32 -27.73 2.85
C THR A 99 -5.80 -27.77 2.43
N ILE A 100 -6.50 -28.86 2.78
CA ILE A 100 -7.94 -29.02 2.55
C ILE A 100 -8.60 -29.40 3.89
N ASN A 101 -9.19 -28.41 4.57
CA ASN A 101 -9.84 -28.58 5.87
C ASN A 101 -11.36 -28.41 5.81
N SER A 102 -11.88 -27.82 4.74
CA SER A 102 -13.29 -27.53 4.54
C SER A 102 -13.80 -27.96 3.15
N ILE A 103 -15.11 -27.88 2.96
CA ILE A 103 -15.73 -28.11 1.64
C ILE A 103 -15.39 -26.99 0.66
N ASP A 104 -15.24 -25.77 1.16
CA ASP A 104 -14.87 -24.61 0.36
C ASP A 104 -13.42 -24.76 -0.10
N ASP A 105 -12.51 -25.20 0.79
CA ASP A 105 -11.11 -25.51 0.44
C ASP A 105 -11.03 -26.60 -0.65
N LEU A 106 -11.85 -27.66 -0.53
CA LEU A 106 -11.91 -28.73 -1.52
C LEU A 106 -12.41 -28.22 -2.87
N THR A 107 -13.40 -27.32 -2.86
CA THR A 107 -13.96 -26.73 -4.07
C THR A 107 -12.95 -25.79 -4.72
N ALA A 108 -12.32 -24.93 -3.93
CA ALA A 108 -11.25 -24.03 -4.37
C ALA A 108 -10.08 -24.81 -4.98
N TRP A 109 -9.59 -25.84 -4.27
CA TRP A 109 -8.55 -26.74 -4.78
C TRP A 109 -8.95 -27.42 -6.09
N SER A 110 -10.19 -27.92 -6.18
CA SER A 110 -10.65 -28.60 -7.39
C SER A 110 -10.64 -27.67 -8.61
N GLN A 111 -11.11 -26.43 -8.46
CA GLN A 111 -11.13 -25.45 -9.55
C GLN A 111 -9.72 -25.01 -9.92
N ALA A 112 -8.90 -24.67 -8.93
CA ALA A 112 -7.51 -24.28 -9.13
C ALA A 112 -6.71 -25.36 -9.88
N THR A 113 -6.88 -26.62 -9.49
CA THR A 113 -6.24 -27.76 -10.15
C THR A 113 -6.67 -27.91 -11.61
N ILE A 114 -7.96 -27.70 -11.90
CA ILE A 114 -8.50 -27.76 -13.27
C ILE A 114 -7.99 -26.59 -14.11
N ASP A 115 -7.95 -25.38 -13.55
CA ASP A 115 -7.47 -24.18 -14.22
C ASP A 115 -5.97 -24.25 -14.54
N ALA A 116 -5.16 -24.70 -13.58
CA ALA A 116 -3.73 -24.95 -13.78
C ALA A 116 -3.50 -25.99 -14.89
N HIS A 117 -4.22 -27.11 -14.85
CA HIS A 117 -4.14 -28.15 -15.89
C HIS A 117 -4.53 -27.61 -17.28
N ASP A 118 -5.60 -26.82 -17.35
CA ASP A 118 -6.07 -26.25 -18.61
C ASP A 118 -5.08 -25.25 -19.18
N LEU A 119 -4.51 -24.38 -18.35
CA LEU A 119 -3.47 -23.44 -18.74
C LEU A 119 -2.27 -24.20 -19.33
N GLN A 120 -1.74 -25.18 -18.61
CA GLN A 120 -0.59 -25.97 -19.06
C GLN A 120 -0.89 -26.73 -20.37
N THR A 121 -2.04 -27.38 -20.45
CA THR A 121 -2.46 -28.14 -21.64
C THR A 121 -2.59 -27.24 -22.88
N ILE A 122 -3.06 -26.00 -22.69
CA ILE A 122 -3.17 -25.02 -23.78
C ILE A 122 -1.78 -24.58 -24.23
N ILE A 123 -0.90 -24.22 -23.30
CA ILE A 123 0.48 -23.76 -23.58
C ILE A 123 1.30 -24.85 -24.28
N ASP A 124 1.23 -26.10 -23.80
CA ASP A 124 1.92 -27.25 -24.38
C ASP A 124 1.33 -27.68 -25.74
N GLY A 125 0.13 -27.21 -26.07
CA GLY A 125 -0.59 -27.49 -27.30
C GLY A 125 -0.13 -26.67 -28.51
N SER A 126 -0.79 -26.87 -29.64
CA SER A 126 -0.61 -25.99 -30.82
C SER A 126 -1.39 -24.69 -30.65
N PRO A 127 -1.01 -23.58 -31.33
CA PRO A 127 -1.77 -22.33 -31.31
C PRO A 127 -3.27 -22.55 -31.56
N GLY A 128 -4.11 -22.08 -30.64
CA GLY A 128 -5.56 -22.30 -30.66
C GLY A 128 -6.03 -23.59 -29.99
N ALA A 129 -5.15 -24.29 -29.27
CA ALA A 129 -5.49 -25.40 -28.41
C ALA A 129 -6.57 -25.01 -27.39
N LYS A 130 -7.37 -26.01 -27.00
CA LYS A 130 -8.39 -25.90 -25.96
C LYS A 130 -8.23 -27.04 -24.99
N SER A 131 -8.46 -26.76 -23.72
CA SER A 131 -8.57 -27.77 -22.67
C SER A 131 -9.93 -27.67 -22.00
N ASN A 132 -10.59 -28.81 -21.77
CA ASN A 132 -11.94 -28.88 -21.20
C ASN A 132 -12.96 -27.93 -21.86
N GLY A 133 -12.83 -27.71 -23.17
CA GLY A 133 -13.66 -26.81 -23.97
C GLY A 133 -13.33 -25.32 -23.87
N ARG A 134 -12.39 -24.94 -22.99
CA ARG A 134 -11.92 -23.57 -22.75
C ARG A 134 -10.69 -23.23 -23.59
N ASN A 135 -10.59 -21.97 -24.03
CA ASN A 135 -9.37 -21.40 -24.58
C ASN A 135 -8.57 -20.65 -23.50
N TYR A 136 -7.40 -20.12 -23.86
CA TYR A 136 -6.53 -19.38 -22.94
C TYR A 136 -7.26 -18.24 -22.23
N ASP A 137 -7.93 -17.35 -22.97
CA ASP A 137 -8.63 -16.18 -22.39
C ASP A 137 -9.69 -16.62 -21.36
N GLN A 138 -10.43 -17.70 -21.63
CA GLN A 138 -11.43 -18.23 -20.71
C GLN A 138 -10.82 -18.83 -19.43
N VAL A 139 -9.59 -19.34 -19.50
CA VAL A 139 -8.86 -19.83 -18.31
C VAL A 139 -8.32 -18.65 -17.52
N ILE A 140 -7.72 -17.66 -18.19
CA ILE A 140 -7.22 -16.44 -17.54
C ILE A 140 -8.33 -15.68 -16.82
N GLU A 141 -9.49 -15.50 -17.46
CA GLU A 141 -10.63 -14.84 -16.80
C GLU A 141 -11.15 -15.65 -15.61
N ALA A 142 -11.17 -16.99 -15.69
CA ALA A 142 -11.57 -17.83 -14.56
C ALA A 142 -10.59 -17.73 -13.38
N MET A 143 -9.30 -17.61 -13.65
CA MET A 143 -8.26 -17.36 -12.64
C MET A 143 -8.40 -15.96 -12.04
N ARG A 144 -8.64 -14.94 -12.87
CA ARG A 144 -8.86 -13.55 -12.46
C ARG A 144 -10.08 -13.40 -11.55
N GLU A 145 -11.20 -14.06 -11.87
CA GLU A 145 -12.41 -14.05 -11.03
C GLU A 145 -12.20 -14.64 -9.63
N ARG A 146 -11.16 -15.48 -9.44
CA ARG A 146 -10.88 -16.19 -8.19
C ARG A 146 -9.58 -15.79 -7.52
N SER A 147 -8.85 -14.81 -8.06
CA SER A 147 -7.54 -14.42 -7.55
C SER A 147 -7.57 -13.91 -6.10
N GLY A 148 -8.71 -13.32 -5.70
CA GLY A 148 -8.97 -12.87 -4.33
C GLY A 148 -9.38 -13.97 -3.34
N ASP A 149 -9.51 -15.23 -3.74
CA ASP A 149 -9.73 -16.37 -2.83
C ASP A 149 -8.37 -16.99 -2.45
N PRO A 150 -7.90 -16.84 -1.19
CA PRO A 150 -6.60 -17.33 -0.79
C PRO A 150 -6.44 -18.85 -0.89
N ALA A 151 -7.52 -19.62 -0.68
CA ALA A 151 -7.48 -21.09 -0.78
C ALA A 151 -7.35 -21.54 -2.24
N TYR A 152 -8.07 -20.87 -3.15
CA TYR A 152 -7.94 -21.10 -4.59
C TYR A 152 -6.53 -20.73 -5.07
N ALA A 153 -6.06 -19.53 -4.68
CA ALA A 153 -4.76 -19.03 -5.10
C ALA A 153 -3.62 -19.95 -4.63
N ALA A 154 -3.61 -20.36 -3.36
CA ALA A 154 -2.62 -21.30 -2.83
C ALA A 154 -2.65 -22.65 -3.55
N ALA A 155 -3.85 -23.20 -3.82
CA ALA A 155 -3.98 -24.44 -4.56
C ALA A 155 -3.50 -24.30 -6.02
N LEU A 156 -3.72 -23.15 -6.67
CA LEU A 156 -3.30 -22.91 -8.04
C LEU A 156 -1.77 -22.82 -8.13
N ILE A 157 -1.13 -22.04 -7.24
CA ILE A 157 0.34 -21.93 -7.18
C ILE A 157 0.97 -23.31 -6.98
N ASN A 158 0.42 -24.12 -6.07
CA ASN A 158 0.89 -25.49 -5.86
C ASN A 158 0.66 -26.40 -7.07
N ALA A 159 -0.45 -26.24 -7.80
CA ALA A 159 -0.77 -27.05 -8.97
C ALA A 159 0.08 -26.69 -10.20
N LEU A 160 0.43 -25.41 -10.39
CA LEU A 160 1.36 -24.96 -11.43
C LEU A 160 2.81 -25.34 -11.10
N GLY A 161 3.12 -25.49 -9.80
CA GLY A 161 4.48 -25.68 -9.32
C GLY A 161 5.17 -24.32 -9.15
N PRO A 162 5.56 -23.93 -7.93
CA PRO A 162 6.15 -22.63 -7.69
C PRO A 162 7.47 -22.37 -8.44
N GLU A 163 8.21 -23.44 -8.77
CA GLU A 163 9.40 -23.42 -9.61
C GLU A 163 9.13 -23.01 -11.07
N ASN A 164 7.87 -23.09 -11.52
CA ASN A 164 7.48 -22.79 -12.91
C ASN A 164 6.84 -21.40 -13.07
N LEU A 165 6.52 -20.69 -11.98
CA LEU A 165 5.79 -19.42 -12.05
C LEU A 165 6.48 -18.39 -12.95
N THR A 166 7.81 -18.36 -12.93
CA THR A 166 8.61 -17.41 -13.70
C THR A 166 8.89 -17.87 -15.14
N SER A 167 8.62 -19.14 -15.48
CA SER A 167 8.75 -19.66 -16.84
C SER A 167 7.44 -19.62 -17.63
N ILE A 168 6.30 -19.90 -16.98
CA ILE A 168 4.99 -20.03 -17.64
C ILE A 168 4.65 -18.78 -18.49
N PRO A 169 4.83 -17.53 -18.02
CA PRO A 169 4.61 -16.35 -18.86
C PRO A 169 5.47 -16.31 -20.14
N LEU A 170 6.71 -16.79 -20.07
CA LEU A 170 7.61 -16.87 -21.23
C LEU A 170 7.18 -17.98 -22.18
N ASP A 171 6.70 -19.11 -21.65
CA ASP A 171 6.15 -20.21 -22.44
C ASP A 171 4.89 -19.75 -23.19
N VAL A 172 4.08 -18.87 -22.59
CA VAL A 172 2.94 -18.22 -23.28
C VAL A 172 3.43 -17.33 -24.43
N ALA A 173 4.46 -16.51 -24.22
CA ALA A 173 5.04 -15.70 -25.29
C ALA A 173 5.52 -16.57 -26.45
N GLU A 174 6.19 -17.69 -26.15
CA GLU A 174 6.65 -18.64 -27.16
C GLU A 174 5.47 -19.32 -27.88
N HIS A 175 4.46 -19.78 -27.14
CA HIS A 175 3.26 -20.43 -27.69
C HIS A 175 2.55 -19.56 -28.75
N TYR A 176 2.50 -18.25 -28.53
CA TYR A 176 1.84 -17.31 -29.44
C TYR A 176 2.78 -16.69 -30.49
N THR A 177 4.07 -17.04 -30.48
CA THR A 177 5.05 -16.54 -31.45
C THR A 177 5.08 -17.42 -32.70
N VAL A 178 4.88 -16.79 -33.86
CA VAL A 178 5.02 -17.41 -35.18
C VAL A 178 6.25 -16.83 -35.87
N SER A 179 7.23 -17.68 -36.15
CA SER A 179 8.44 -17.30 -36.89
C SER A 179 8.28 -17.57 -38.39
N ASP A 180 8.49 -16.56 -39.23
CA ASP A 180 8.60 -16.71 -40.68
C ASP A 180 9.79 -15.93 -41.28
N GLU A 181 9.90 -15.86 -42.62
CA GLU A 181 10.99 -15.15 -43.30
C GLU A 181 11.02 -13.63 -43.02
N SER A 182 9.93 -13.07 -42.50
CA SER A 182 9.75 -11.65 -42.15
C SER A 182 10.14 -11.35 -40.70
N GLY A 183 10.39 -12.38 -39.87
CA GLY A 183 10.74 -12.27 -38.46
C GLY A 183 9.77 -13.03 -37.55
N ASP A 184 9.90 -12.78 -36.25
CA ASP A 184 9.02 -13.32 -35.22
C ASP A 184 7.80 -12.40 -35.03
N LEU A 185 6.60 -12.97 -35.08
CA LEU A 185 5.34 -12.27 -34.83
C LEU A 185 4.61 -12.91 -33.66
N ASN A 186 4.48 -12.17 -32.56
CA ASN A 186 3.61 -12.56 -31.45
C ASN A 186 2.14 -12.27 -31.83
N THR A 187 1.31 -13.32 -31.88
CA THR A 187 -0.11 -13.25 -32.26
C THR A 187 -1.03 -12.85 -31.10
N LYS A 188 -0.51 -12.82 -29.87
CA LYS A 188 -1.19 -12.34 -28.66
C LYS A 188 -0.21 -11.50 -27.83
N PRO A 189 0.20 -10.32 -28.32
CA PRO A 189 1.16 -9.46 -27.61
C PRO A 189 0.61 -9.04 -26.24
N GLY A 190 1.46 -9.10 -25.21
CA GLY A 190 1.13 -8.73 -23.83
C GLY A 190 0.51 -9.84 -22.99
N ALA A 191 0.22 -11.02 -23.55
CA ALA A 191 -0.32 -12.16 -22.79
C ALA A 191 0.64 -12.68 -21.70
N ASP A 192 1.94 -12.58 -21.98
CA ASP A 192 3.02 -12.87 -21.06
C ASP A 192 3.03 -11.90 -19.88
N THR A 193 3.00 -10.60 -20.14
CA THR A 193 2.91 -9.57 -19.08
C THR A 193 1.61 -9.72 -18.27
N GLU A 194 0.45 -9.84 -18.93
CA GLU A 194 -0.86 -10.03 -18.28
C GLU A 194 -0.86 -11.25 -17.35
N LEU A 195 -0.26 -12.36 -17.79
CA LEU A 195 -0.17 -13.55 -16.96
C LEU A 195 0.81 -13.38 -15.81
N ALA A 196 1.96 -12.72 -16.00
CA ALA A 196 2.89 -12.42 -14.93
C ALA A 196 2.21 -11.58 -13.83
N GLU A 197 1.49 -10.53 -14.20
CA GLU A 197 0.73 -9.69 -13.27
C GLU A 197 -0.34 -10.50 -12.51
N LEU A 198 -1.12 -11.33 -13.22
CA LEU A 198 -2.14 -12.17 -12.59
C LEU A 198 -1.52 -13.20 -11.62
N LEU A 199 -0.40 -13.83 -12.00
CA LEU A 199 0.35 -14.72 -11.12
C LEU A 199 0.90 -13.98 -9.89
N GLY A 200 1.27 -12.71 -10.04
CA GLY A 200 1.58 -11.81 -8.92
C GLY A 200 0.44 -11.65 -7.93
N THR A 201 -0.77 -11.34 -8.43
CA THR A 201 -1.99 -11.23 -7.61
C THR A 201 -2.30 -12.53 -6.88
N LEU A 202 -2.21 -13.67 -7.58
CA LEU A 202 -2.42 -15.00 -7.01
C LEU A 202 -1.34 -15.34 -5.97
N LEU A 203 -0.08 -14.98 -6.22
CA LEU A 203 1.02 -15.22 -5.28
C LEU A 203 0.83 -14.42 -3.99
N ALA A 204 0.41 -13.15 -4.11
CA ALA A 204 0.10 -12.31 -2.96
C ALA A 204 -1.02 -12.93 -2.11
N SER A 205 -2.17 -13.24 -2.74
CA SER A 205 -3.32 -13.87 -2.11
C SER A 205 -2.96 -15.22 -1.46
N ALA A 206 -2.25 -16.09 -2.18
CA ALA A 206 -1.78 -17.38 -1.67
C ALA A 206 -0.89 -17.23 -0.43
N SER A 207 0.02 -16.24 -0.44
CA SER A 207 0.98 -16.03 0.63
C SER A 207 0.34 -15.76 1.99
N THR A 208 -0.88 -15.21 2.01
CA THR A 208 -1.66 -14.95 3.23
C THR A 208 -2.06 -16.22 3.98
N THR A 209 -2.04 -17.38 3.31
CA THR A 209 -2.39 -18.69 3.89
C THR A 209 -1.19 -19.43 4.50
N TRP A 210 0.03 -19.01 4.16
CA TRP A 210 1.24 -19.74 4.51
C TRP A 210 1.68 -19.47 5.94
N ASP A 211 2.09 -20.52 6.62
CA ASP A 211 2.89 -20.39 7.82
C ASP A 211 4.34 -20.01 7.48
N LYS A 212 5.17 -19.86 8.51
CA LYS A 212 6.56 -19.47 8.35
C LYS A 212 7.37 -20.46 7.52
N GLU A 213 7.19 -21.77 7.73
CA GLU A 213 7.95 -22.81 7.03
C GLU A 213 7.58 -22.82 5.54
N ALA A 214 6.28 -22.70 5.23
CA ALA A 214 5.79 -22.58 3.87
C ALA A 214 6.29 -21.29 3.19
N CYS A 215 6.31 -20.15 3.89
CA CYS A 215 6.87 -18.90 3.35
C CYS A 215 8.34 -19.04 2.95
N GLU A 216 9.17 -19.64 3.82
CA GLU A 216 10.61 -19.83 3.60
C GLU A 216 10.87 -20.83 2.46
N SER A 217 10.11 -21.93 2.42
CA SER A 217 10.18 -22.93 1.35
C SER A 217 9.81 -22.31 0.01
N MET A 218 8.68 -21.61 -0.07
CA MET A 218 8.19 -20.99 -1.30
C MET A 218 9.15 -19.92 -1.84
N ALA A 219 9.67 -19.07 -0.96
CA ALA A 219 10.69 -18.08 -1.33
C ALA A 219 11.97 -18.72 -1.88
N THR A 220 12.36 -19.89 -1.34
CA THR A 220 13.53 -20.63 -1.82
C THR A 220 13.28 -21.21 -3.20
N THR A 221 12.14 -21.88 -3.40
CA THR A 221 11.78 -22.49 -4.68
C THR A 221 11.64 -21.45 -5.80
N ILE A 222 11.05 -20.29 -5.52
CA ILE A 222 10.95 -19.19 -6.50
C ILE A 222 12.35 -18.66 -6.85
N LYS A 223 13.24 -18.48 -5.86
CA LYS A 223 14.63 -18.06 -6.12
C LYS A 223 15.39 -19.09 -6.97
N GLU A 224 15.23 -20.39 -6.67
CA GLU A 224 15.87 -21.46 -7.44
C GLU A 224 15.38 -21.51 -8.90
N SER A 225 14.21 -20.95 -9.22
CA SER A 225 13.74 -20.85 -10.61
C SER A 225 14.47 -19.81 -11.46
N VAL A 226 15.28 -18.94 -10.83
CA VAL A 226 15.93 -17.78 -11.47
C VAL A 226 17.43 -17.65 -11.15
N ASP A 227 18.04 -18.60 -10.46
CA ASP A 227 19.41 -18.45 -9.93
C ASP A 227 20.52 -18.97 -10.85
N ASP A 228 20.17 -19.76 -11.87
CA ASP A 228 21.11 -20.42 -12.77
C ASP A 228 21.23 -19.76 -14.16
N LYS A 229 22.36 -20.04 -14.83
CA LYS A 229 22.58 -19.61 -16.22
C LYS A 229 21.57 -20.28 -17.14
N GLY A 230 20.87 -19.47 -17.93
CA GLY A 230 19.76 -19.85 -18.78
C GLY A 230 18.41 -19.50 -18.15
N GLU A 231 18.41 -19.08 -16.88
CA GLU A 231 17.21 -18.76 -16.11
C GLU A 231 17.19 -17.32 -15.60
N TRP A 232 18.33 -16.61 -15.60
CA TRP A 232 18.41 -15.21 -15.18
C TRP A 232 17.43 -14.28 -15.92
N GLY A 233 17.01 -14.62 -17.13
CA GLY A 233 15.99 -13.89 -17.87
C GLY A 233 14.62 -13.94 -17.19
N ARG A 234 14.31 -15.00 -16.44
CA ARG A 234 13.07 -15.15 -15.66
C ARG A 234 12.96 -14.17 -14.49
N ILE A 235 14.05 -13.53 -14.08
CA ILE A 235 14.02 -12.41 -13.11
C ILE A 235 13.07 -11.30 -13.58
N THR A 236 13.04 -11.04 -14.89
CA THR A 236 12.14 -10.03 -15.47
C THR A 236 10.66 -10.37 -15.27
N VAL A 237 10.31 -11.66 -15.27
CA VAL A 237 8.95 -12.13 -14.99
C VAL A 237 8.66 -12.01 -13.50
N LEU A 238 9.60 -12.41 -12.65
CA LEU A 238 9.46 -12.25 -11.20
C LEU A 238 9.26 -10.78 -10.82
N ASN A 239 9.97 -9.86 -11.46
CA ASN A 239 9.78 -8.43 -11.26
C ASN A 239 8.39 -7.99 -11.71
N ALA A 240 7.89 -8.40 -12.88
CA ALA A 240 6.51 -8.10 -13.30
C ALA A 240 5.42 -8.73 -12.40
N MET A 241 5.71 -9.85 -11.74
CA MET A 241 4.80 -10.44 -10.75
C MET A 241 4.71 -9.61 -9.46
N LEU A 242 5.80 -8.92 -9.08
CA LEU A 242 5.90 -8.26 -7.78
C LEU A 242 5.74 -6.74 -7.87
N ASP A 243 6.08 -6.13 -9.00
CA ASP A 243 6.12 -4.68 -9.26
C ASP A 243 4.93 -4.20 -10.11
N GLY A 244 4.65 -2.89 -10.05
CA GLY A 244 3.76 -2.22 -11.01
C GLY A 244 2.26 -2.43 -10.78
N HIS A 245 1.89 -3.02 -9.64
CA HIS A 245 0.49 -3.18 -9.23
C HIS A 245 0.02 -1.93 -8.50
N ASP A 246 -0.27 -0.84 -9.22
CA ASP A 246 -0.75 0.43 -8.65
C ASP A 246 -1.98 0.90 -9.43
N ALA A 247 -3.14 0.34 -9.10
CA ALA A 247 -4.40 0.61 -9.78
C ALA A 247 -5.05 1.91 -9.31
N ASP A 248 -4.74 2.39 -8.10
CA ASP A 248 -5.26 3.66 -7.58
C ASP A 248 -4.32 4.86 -7.84
N GLY A 249 -3.13 4.61 -8.42
CA GLY A 249 -2.19 5.63 -8.86
C GLY A 249 -1.49 6.35 -7.72
N ASN A 250 -1.44 5.75 -6.52
CA ASN A 250 -0.86 6.36 -5.34
C ASN A 250 0.66 6.12 -5.21
N HIS A 251 1.29 5.44 -6.17
CA HIS A 251 2.71 5.03 -6.20
C HIS A 251 3.09 3.94 -5.20
N VAL A 252 2.12 3.27 -4.57
CA VAL A 252 2.31 2.14 -3.65
C VAL A 252 1.68 0.89 -4.28
N ASN A 253 2.37 -0.23 -4.10
CA ASN A 253 1.90 -1.51 -4.61
C ASN A 253 0.60 -1.99 -3.91
N ASP A 254 -0.44 -2.31 -4.65
CA ASP A 254 -1.75 -2.74 -4.15
C ASP A 254 -1.77 -4.19 -3.65
N LEU A 255 -0.75 -4.99 -3.95
CA LEU A 255 -0.74 -6.39 -3.57
C LEU A 255 -0.36 -6.58 -2.10
N GLU A 256 -1.22 -7.28 -1.37
CA GLU A 256 -1.01 -7.61 0.04
C GLU A 256 -0.30 -8.96 0.20
N PHE A 257 1.04 -8.94 0.20
CA PHE A 257 1.83 -10.14 0.49
C PHE A 257 2.02 -10.37 2.00
N ASN A 258 2.20 -11.64 2.37
CA ASN A 258 2.66 -12.02 3.70
C ASN A 258 4.08 -11.46 3.98
N SER A 259 4.23 -10.74 5.09
CA SER A 259 5.50 -10.10 5.46
C SER A 259 6.67 -11.09 5.60
N THR A 260 6.42 -12.29 6.11
CA THR A 260 7.47 -13.32 6.27
C THR A 260 7.93 -13.86 4.92
N PHE A 261 6.99 -14.03 3.97
CA PHE A 261 7.31 -14.42 2.61
C PHE A 261 8.16 -13.36 1.90
N LEU A 262 7.75 -12.08 1.90
CA LEU A 262 8.54 -11.02 1.26
C LEU A 262 9.94 -10.88 1.86
N THR A 263 10.07 -10.94 3.20
CA THR A 263 11.39 -10.89 3.84
C THR A 263 12.24 -12.10 3.46
N ALA A 264 11.69 -13.32 3.43
CA ALA A 264 12.42 -14.50 3.01
C ALA A 264 12.87 -14.40 1.53
N LEU A 265 11.96 -13.97 0.65
CA LEU A 265 12.23 -13.82 -0.78
C LEU A 265 13.32 -12.78 -1.05
N ALA A 266 13.26 -11.60 -0.42
CA ALA A 266 14.31 -10.59 -0.58
C ALA A 266 15.68 -11.07 -0.09
N ASN A 267 15.75 -11.76 1.06
CA ASN A 267 17.01 -12.34 1.53
C ASN A 267 17.57 -13.37 0.54
N ASN A 268 16.72 -14.22 -0.03
CA ASN A 268 17.15 -15.23 -1.00
C ASN A 268 17.62 -14.62 -2.32
N LEU A 269 16.95 -13.56 -2.81
CA LEU A 269 17.28 -12.87 -4.05
C LEU A 269 18.54 -12.01 -3.92
N ASP A 270 18.82 -11.47 -2.73
CA ASP A 270 20.03 -10.70 -2.44
C ASP A 270 21.31 -11.56 -2.52
N ASP A 271 21.19 -12.89 -2.35
CA ASP A 271 22.31 -13.83 -2.50
C ASP A 271 22.73 -14.06 -3.97
N LEU A 272 21.97 -13.58 -4.95
CA LEU A 272 22.31 -13.72 -6.37
C LEU A 272 23.48 -12.81 -6.78
N ASP A 273 24.36 -13.31 -7.66
CA ASP A 273 25.47 -12.51 -8.20
C ASP A 273 24.96 -11.48 -9.21
N TRP A 274 24.47 -10.37 -8.68
CA TRP A 274 23.99 -9.23 -9.47
C TRP A 274 25.01 -8.76 -10.50
N ASN A 275 26.30 -8.71 -10.15
CA ASN A 275 27.31 -8.22 -11.08
C ASN A 275 27.44 -9.15 -12.29
N ALA A 276 27.35 -10.46 -12.09
CA ALA A 276 27.33 -11.43 -13.19
C ALA A 276 26.06 -11.31 -14.04
N ILE A 277 24.88 -11.20 -13.41
CA ILE A 277 23.59 -11.06 -14.08
C ILE A 277 23.57 -9.77 -14.92
N LYS A 278 23.83 -8.62 -14.30
CA LYS A 278 23.88 -7.31 -14.95
C LYS A 278 24.82 -7.31 -16.15
N THR A 279 26.04 -7.79 -15.93
CA THR A 279 27.06 -7.85 -16.98
C THR A 279 26.62 -8.73 -18.16
N CYS A 280 25.88 -9.81 -17.89
CA CYS A 280 25.33 -10.67 -18.92
C CYS A 280 24.18 -9.98 -19.66
N ALA A 281 23.23 -9.39 -18.93
CA ALA A 281 22.09 -8.66 -19.48
C ALA A 281 22.53 -7.48 -20.36
N ASP A 282 23.43 -6.61 -19.86
CA ASP A 282 23.96 -5.44 -20.59
C ASP A 282 24.56 -5.85 -21.94
N ARG A 283 25.35 -6.94 -21.98
CA ARG A 283 25.96 -7.44 -23.22
C ARG A 283 24.99 -8.18 -24.14
N ALA A 284 23.97 -8.82 -23.57
CA ALA A 284 22.95 -9.51 -24.33
C ALA A 284 22.03 -8.53 -25.06
N THR A 285 21.80 -7.35 -24.49
CA THR A 285 20.83 -6.35 -25.00
C THR A 285 21.48 -5.17 -25.71
N ASP A 286 22.75 -4.85 -25.47
CA ASP A 286 23.45 -3.76 -26.17
C ASP A 286 23.65 -4.07 -27.67
N PRO A 287 23.09 -3.27 -28.59
CA PRO A 287 23.24 -3.47 -30.03
C PRO A 287 24.69 -3.33 -30.53
N ASN A 288 25.59 -2.75 -29.73
CA ASN A 288 26.99 -2.56 -30.06
C ASN A 288 27.90 -3.71 -29.59
N THR A 289 27.38 -4.66 -28.81
CA THR A 289 28.16 -5.81 -28.36
C THR A 289 28.48 -6.74 -29.54
N ASP A 290 29.69 -7.33 -29.52
CA ASP A 290 30.08 -8.33 -30.53
C ASP A 290 29.03 -9.45 -30.61
N ARG A 291 28.65 -9.81 -31.84
CA ARG A 291 27.53 -10.73 -32.08
C ARG A 291 27.71 -12.09 -31.41
N ASP A 292 28.93 -12.62 -31.34
CA ASP A 292 29.18 -13.94 -30.76
C ASP A 292 29.13 -13.86 -29.22
N ILE A 293 29.59 -12.75 -28.63
CA ILE A 293 29.44 -12.46 -27.19
C ILE A 293 27.96 -12.31 -26.84
N ALA A 294 27.23 -11.45 -27.56
CA ALA A 294 25.81 -11.22 -27.32
C ALA A 294 25.00 -12.52 -27.44
N ARG A 295 25.32 -13.39 -28.41
CA ARG A 295 24.67 -14.70 -28.55
C ARG A 295 24.97 -15.63 -27.38
N TYR A 296 26.20 -15.63 -26.88
CA TYR A 296 26.58 -16.42 -25.71
C TYR A 296 25.85 -15.94 -24.44
N ASP A 297 25.79 -14.63 -24.23
CA ASP A 297 25.12 -14.06 -23.07
C ASP A 297 23.60 -14.20 -23.15
N LYS A 298 22.96 -14.05 -24.32
CA LYS A 298 21.54 -14.39 -24.51
C LYS A 298 21.21 -15.82 -24.12
N LYS A 299 22.13 -16.76 -24.33
CA LYS A 299 21.96 -18.15 -23.90
C LYS A 299 22.09 -18.30 -22.38
N ASN A 300 23.00 -17.57 -21.74
CA ASN A 300 23.15 -17.56 -20.28
C ASN A 300 22.03 -16.78 -19.58
N LEU A 301 21.38 -15.87 -20.29
CA LEU A 301 20.20 -15.16 -19.80
C LEU A 301 18.97 -16.06 -19.92
N GLY A 302 18.78 -16.70 -21.07
CA GLY A 302 17.52 -17.38 -21.39
C GLY A 302 16.46 -16.41 -21.91
N PRO A 303 15.20 -16.87 -22.08
CA PRO A 303 14.08 -16.00 -22.41
C PRO A 303 13.82 -14.98 -21.29
N TYR A 304 13.33 -13.80 -21.66
CA TYR A 304 13.03 -12.72 -20.72
C TYR A 304 11.87 -11.87 -21.23
N LEU A 305 11.20 -11.21 -20.29
CA LEU A 305 10.15 -10.23 -20.53
C LEU A 305 10.78 -8.86 -20.80
N GLY A 306 10.42 -8.25 -21.93
CA GLY A 306 10.95 -6.93 -22.30
C GLY A 306 10.38 -5.81 -21.44
N GLY A 307 11.19 -4.76 -21.19
CA GLY A 307 10.76 -3.59 -20.43
C GLY A 307 10.84 -3.74 -18.91
N GLN A 308 11.31 -4.89 -18.43
CA GLN A 308 11.46 -5.20 -17.01
C GLN A 308 12.94 -5.26 -16.61
N SER A 309 13.21 -4.98 -15.35
CA SER A 309 14.53 -5.00 -14.74
C SER A 309 15.07 -6.42 -14.67
N PHE A 310 16.39 -6.54 -14.86
CA PHE A 310 17.13 -7.77 -14.56
C PHE A 310 17.66 -7.80 -13.12
N ASP A 311 17.43 -6.74 -12.35
CA ASP A 311 17.83 -6.69 -10.96
C ASP A 311 16.91 -7.61 -10.13
N PRO A 312 17.46 -8.63 -9.44
CA PRO A 312 16.67 -9.54 -8.62
C PRO A 312 15.83 -8.85 -7.54
N LEU A 313 16.24 -7.66 -7.09
CA LEU A 313 15.60 -6.98 -5.98
C LEU A 313 14.53 -5.97 -6.42
N ALA A 314 14.39 -5.68 -7.72
CA ALA A 314 13.51 -4.60 -8.18
C ALA A 314 12.06 -4.79 -7.71
N GLY A 315 11.43 -5.91 -8.09
CA GLY A 315 10.02 -6.12 -7.76
C GLY A 315 9.76 -6.48 -6.30
N VAL A 316 10.65 -7.22 -5.63
CA VAL A 316 10.43 -7.55 -4.21
C VAL A 316 10.53 -6.31 -3.31
N LEU A 317 11.38 -5.33 -3.66
CA LEU A 317 11.46 -4.07 -2.92
C LEU A 317 10.25 -3.16 -3.20
N ASP A 318 9.70 -3.19 -4.41
CA ASP A 318 8.45 -2.52 -4.73
C ASP A 318 7.27 -3.10 -3.92
N ALA A 319 7.11 -4.42 -3.91
CA ALA A 319 6.10 -5.10 -3.10
C ALA A 319 6.23 -4.81 -1.59
N MET A 320 7.47 -4.61 -1.11
CA MET A 320 7.73 -4.17 0.27
C MET A 320 7.25 -2.72 0.54
N GLY A 321 7.01 -1.92 -0.48
CA GLY A 321 6.41 -0.58 -0.40
C GLY A 321 5.08 -0.57 0.35
N ASN A 322 4.27 -1.62 0.18
CA ASN A 322 3.01 -1.82 0.92
C ASN A 322 3.15 -2.76 2.12
N ASN A 323 4.37 -3.17 2.46
CA ASN A 323 4.66 -4.01 3.62
C ASN A 323 5.75 -3.40 4.51
N PRO A 324 5.43 -2.34 5.29
CA PRO A 324 6.38 -1.66 6.16
C PRO A 324 7.15 -2.58 7.10
N LYS A 325 6.52 -3.68 7.54
CA LYS A 325 7.16 -4.69 8.39
C LYS A 325 8.24 -5.46 7.62
N ALA A 326 7.92 -6.00 6.45
CA ALA A 326 8.87 -6.74 5.64
C ALA A 326 10.03 -5.85 5.19
N ALA A 327 9.74 -4.61 4.79
CA ALA A 327 10.73 -3.60 4.43
C ALA A 327 11.72 -3.34 5.57
N LEU A 328 11.20 -3.11 6.79
CA LEU A 328 12.04 -2.87 7.97
C LEU A 328 12.87 -4.11 8.36
N ASP A 329 12.26 -5.30 8.30
CA ASP A 329 12.91 -6.58 8.62
C ASP A 329 14.01 -6.96 7.62
N TYR A 330 13.88 -6.55 6.36
CA TYR A 330 14.93 -6.70 5.35
C TYR A 330 16.02 -5.62 5.48
N LEU A 331 15.66 -4.33 5.37
CA LEU A 331 16.62 -3.22 5.27
C LEU A 331 17.41 -2.93 6.55
N ALA A 332 16.83 -3.25 7.71
CA ALA A 332 17.35 -2.86 9.01
C ALA A 332 17.24 -4.01 10.02
N LYS A 333 17.96 -5.10 9.75
CA LYS A 333 18.02 -6.26 10.66
C LYS A 333 18.38 -5.82 12.08
N ALA A 334 17.68 -6.36 13.07
CA ALA A 334 17.90 -6.02 14.47
C ALA A 334 19.33 -6.37 14.88
N SER A 335 20.06 -5.41 15.46
CA SER A 335 21.41 -5.67 15.96
C SER A 335 21.39 -6.60 17.17
N GLU A 336 22.34 -7.55 17.24
CA GLU A 336 22.52 -8.42 18.40
C GLU A 336 22.78 -7.65 19.71
N SER A 337 23.31 -6.42 19.63
CA SER A 337 23.60 -5.58 20.80
C SER A 337 22.41 -4.74 21.28
N GLY A 338 21.29 -4.71 20.55
CA GLY A 338 20.10 -3.92 20.90
C GLY A 338 20.24 -2.40 20.71
N ASP A 339 21.38 -1.90 20.22
CA ASP A 339 21.67 -0.47 20.09
C ASP A 339 21.19 0.16 18.77
N GLY A 340 20.46 -0.58 17.93
CA GLY A 340 19.90 -0.11 16.67
C GLY A 340 19.78 -1.22 15.63
N ALA A 341 19.90 -0.84 14.36
CA ALA A 341 19.98 -1.76 13.22
C ALA A 341 21.36 -1.68 12.56
N ASP A 342 21.77 -2.79 11.95
CA ASP A 342 22.87 -2.79 10.98
C ASP A 342 22.39 -2.13 9.68
N MET A 343 23.02 -1.02 9.29
CA MET A 343 22.65 -0.24 8.10
C MET A 343 23.54 -0.55 6.88
N THR A 344 24.41 -1.55 6.98
CA THR A 344 25.35 -1.93 5.91
C THR A 344 24.60 -2.30 4.63
N LEU A 345 23.54 -3.11 4.73
CA LEU A 345 22.71 -3.47 3.58
C LEU A 345 22.12 -2.24 2.90
N LEU A 346 21.52 -1.32 3.67
CA LEU A 346 20.96 -0.08 3.12
C LEU A 346 22.04 0.77 2.42
N GLU A 347 23.25 0.84 2.99
CA GLU A 347 24.38 1.53 2.35
C GLU A 347 24.79 0.87 1.03
N GLU A 348 24.88 -0.46 0.99
CA GLU A 348 25.24 -1.22 -0.21
C GLU A 348 24.19 -1.04 -1.32
N LEU A 349 22.91 -1.18 -0.99
CA LEU A 349 21.80 -0.95 -1.92
C LEU A 349 21.78 0.49 -2.44
N SER A 350 22.10 1.48 -1.62
CA SER A 350 22.15 2.89 -2.08
C SER A 350 23.25 3.17 -3.11
N LYS A 351 24.30 2.34 -3.16
CA LYS A 351 25.42 2.44 -4.12
C LYS A 351 25.22 1.54 -5.33
N ARG A 352 24.17 0.71 -5.31
CA ARG A 352 23.85 -0.22 -6.39
C ARG A 352 23.50 0.56 -7.66
N ASN A 353 23.93 0.06 -8.80
CA ASN A 353 23.64 0.67 -10.09
C ASN A 353 22.25 0.25 -10.57
N TRP A 354 21.23 0.84 -9.98
CA TRP A 354 19.83 0.64 -10.32
C TRP A 354 19.49 1.13 -11.74
N ASP A 355 18.54 0.46 -12.37
CA ASP A 355 17.69 1.05 -13.40
C ASP A 355 16.50 1.78 -12.74
N GLU A 356 15.62 2.38 -13.55
CA GLU A 356 14.47 3.17 -13.05
C GLU A 356 13.56 2.32 -12.15
N GLN A 357 13.08 1.17 -12.67
CA GLN A 357 12.25 0.23 -11.92
C GLN A 357 12.88 -0.23 -10.60
N GLY A 358 14.15 -0.65 -10.62
CA GLY A 358 14.84 -1.09 -9.42
C GLY A 358 15.06 0.04 -8.40
N PHE A 359 15.28 1.27 -8.86
CA PHE A 359 15.41 2.43 -7.98
C PHE A 359 14.06 2.82 -7.36
N ALA A 360 12.98 2.80 -8.14
CA ALA A 360 11.63 2.98 -7.65
C ALA A 360 11.32 1.93 -6.56
N GLY A 361 11.57 0.64 -6.82
CA GLY A 361 11.39 -0.42 -5.82
C GLY A 361 12.20 -0.18 -4.54
N PHE A 362 13.49 0.17 -4.67
CA PHE A 362 14.33 0.50 -3.51
C PHE A 362 13.79 1.67 -2.68
N THR A 363 13.36 2.75 -3.33
CA THR A 363 12.78 3.91 -2.62
C THR A 363 11.44 3.58 -1.98
N ALA A 364 10.63 2.68 -2.57
CA ALA A 364 9.40 2.16 -1.97
C ALA A 364 9.68 1.47 -0.63
N ALA A 365 10.59 0.50 -0.60
CA ALA A 365 10.95 -0.20 0.63
C ALA A 365 11.48 0.76 1.72
N VAL A 366 12.32 1.73 1.36
CA VAL A 366 12.85 2.71 2.32
C VAL A 366 11.73 3.59 2.89
N ALA A 367 10.82 4.05 2.04
CA ALA A 367 9.67 4.86 2.46
C ALA A 367 8.73 4.05 3.37
N ALA A 368 8.38 2.81 3.00
CA ALA A 368 7.55 1.93 3.80
C ALA A 368 8.17 1.70 5.19
N ALA A 369 9.45 1.35 5.26
CA ALA A 369 10.15 1.15 6.52
C ALA A 369 10.19 2.40 7.40
N SER A 370 10.26 3.61 6.81
CA SER A 370 10.23 4.87 7.56
C SER A 370 8.88 5.14 8.23
N SER A 371 7.77 4.60 7.71
CA SER A 371 6.44 4.74 8.33
C SER A 371 6.36 4.06 9.71
N GLN A 372 7.23 3.10 9.99
CA GLN A 372 7.30 2.42 11.29
C GLN A 372 7.85 3.33 12.41
N ARG A 373 8.23 4.59 12.12
CA ARG A 373 8.54 5.61 13.15
C ARG A 373 7.33 5.92 14.03
N ALA A 374 6.10 5.72 13.54
CA ALA A 374 4.89 5.84 14.36
C ALA A 374 4.65 4.64 15.31
N SER A 375 5.53 3.63 15.31
CA SER A 375 5.37 2.47 16.19
C SER A 375 5.60 2.83 17.66
N THR A 376 4.76 2.29 18.55
CA THR A 376 4.94 2.39 20.01
C THR A 376 5.97 1.40 20.55
N ASP A 377 6.41 0.43 19.75
CA ASP A 377 7.49 -0.49 20.12
C ASP A 377 8.85 0.22 19.95
N PRO A 378 9.63 0.45 21.03
CA PRO A 378 10.86 1.23 20.96
C PRO A 378 11.92 0.66 20.01
N THR A 379 11.98 -0.68 19.88
CA THR A 379 12.92 -1.34 18.97
C THR A 379 12.53 -1.09 17.52
N THR A 380 11.26 -1.26 17.17
CA THR A 380 10.71 -0.97 15.84
C THR A 380 10.88 0.51 15.48
N HIS A 381 10.48 1.40 16.39
CA HIS A 381 10.67 2.85 16.23
C HIS A 381 12.13 3.22 15.96
N LYS A 382 13.07 2.72 16.77
CA LYS A 382 14.50 3.04 16.61
C LYS A 382 15.08 2.51 15.29
N ARG A 383 14.69 1.31 14.86
CA ARG A 383 15.09 0.75 13.56
C ARG A 383 14.53 1.61 12.41
N ALA A 384 13.27 2.00 12.48
CA ALA A 384 12.63 2.85 11.48
C ALA A 384 13.27 4.26 11.43
N ASN A 385 13.60 4.82 12.60
CA ASN A 385 14.32 6.09 12.69
C ASN A 385 15.72 6.01 12.08
N ASN A 386 16.42 4.88 12.25
CA ASN A 386 17.68 4.62 11.55
C ASN A 386 17.48 4.52 10.03
N VAL A 387 16.50 3.76 9.53
CA VAL A 387 16.21 3.69 8.10
C VAL A 387 15.93 5.07 7.53
N ALA A 388 15.13 5.89 8.23
CA ALA A 388 14.80 7.23 7.77
C ALA A 388 16.05 8.12 7.64
N GLY A 389 16.85 8.22 8.70
CA GLY A 389 18.02 9.09 8.70
C GLY A 389 19.19 8.61 7.83
N TYR A 390 19.51 7.32 7.87
CA TYR A 390 20.53 6.76 6.97
C TYR A 390 20.04 6.72 5.52
N GLY A 391 18.77 6.42 5.27
CA GLY A 391 18.16 6.44 3.94
C GLY A 391 18.27 7.81 3.30
N ILE A 392 17.90 8.88 4.02
CA ILE A 392 18.06 10.26 3.55
C ILE A 392 19.53 10.57 3.21
N HIS A 393 20.45 10.22 4.11
CA HIS A 393 21.88 10.47 3.89
C HIS A 393 22.44 9.72 2.67
N TYR A 394 22.13 8.44 2.55
CA TYR A 394 22.65 7.58 1.49
C TYR A 394 22.03 7.89 0.14
N LEU A 395 20.72 8.16 0.07
CA LEU A 395 20.08 8.62 -1.16
C LEU A 395 20.69 9.97 -1.60
N ALA A 396 20.87 10.93 -0.69
CA ALA A 396 21.50 12.21 -1.00
C ALA A 396 22.93 12.04 -1.55
N THR A 397 23.71 11.14 -0.95
CA THR A 397 25.14 10.99 -1.26
C THR A 397 25.43 10.11 -2.47
N ASN A 398 24.67 9.01 -2.65
CA ASN A 398 25.04 7.93 -3.57
C ASN A 398 24.20 7.89 -4.87
N THR A 399 23.10 8.64 -4.93
CA THR A 399 22.19 8.65 -6.11
C THR A 399 22.34 9.91 -6.94
N LYS A 400 21.97 9.83 -8.22
CA LYS A 400 22.04 10.94 -9.19
C LYS A 400 20.63 11.38 -9.55
N GLU A 401 20.44 12.66 -9.89
CA GLU A 401 19.08 13.17 -10.18
C GLU A 401 18.39 12.46 -11.35
N GLY A 402 19.15 12.02 -12.36
CA GLY A 402 18.57 11.42 -13.57
C GLY A 402 17.97 10.02 -13.41
N ILE A 403 18.03 9.40 -12.22
CA ILE A 403 17.37 8.10 -11.96
C ILE A 403 16.01 8.26 -11.26
N TYR A 404 15.59 9.49 -10.93
CA TYR A 404 14.35 9.76 -10.22
C TYR A 404 13.21 9.91 -11.24
N ASP A 405 12.48 8.82 -11.46
CA ASP A 405 11.16 8.85 -12.10
C ASP A 405 10.09 9.35 -11.13
N ASP A 406 8.83 9.39 -11.58
CA ASP A 406 7.73 9.93 -10.79
C ASP A 406 7.44 9.09 -9.53
N ASP A 407 7.56 7.76 -9.62
CA ASP A 407 7.43 6.84 -8.47
C ASP A 407 8.53 7.08 -7.44
N ALA A 408 9.79 7.14 -7.86
CA ALA A 408 10.91 7.39 -6.96
C ALA A 408 10.79 8.77 -6.30
N LYS A 409 10.30 9.80 -7.02
CA LYS A 409 10.06 11.13 -6.43
C LYS A 409 8.97 11.06 -5.36
N ALA A 410 7.84 10.42 -5.64
CA ALA A 410 6.74 10.28 -4.69
C ALA A 410 7.17 9.50 -3.44
N ARG A 411 7.92 8.40 -3.60
CA ARG A 411 8.41 7.55 -2.50
C ARG A 411 9.50 8.24 -1.67
N VAL A 412 10.41 8.98 -2.29
CA VAL A 412 11.40 9.80 -1.55
C VAL A 412 10.71 10.96 -0.82
N ALA A 413 9.68 11.56 -1.41
CA ALA A 413 8.87 12.56 -0.73
C ALA A 413 8.11 11.97 0.47
N LEU A 414 7.59 10.74 0.35
CA LEU A 414 6.98 10.01 1.46
C LEU A 414 7.98 9.77 2.61
N LEU A 415 9.21 9.35 2.30
CA LEU A 415 10.30 9.24 3.27
C LEU A 415 10.59 10.59 3.99
N LEU A 416 10.66 11.69 3.23
CA LEU A 416 10.88 13.02 3.80
C LEU A 416 9.68 13.46 4.66
N ALA A 417 8.46 13.24 4.19
CA ALA A 417 7.21 13.55 4.89
C ALA A 417 7.08 12.76 6.20
N ASN A 418 7.64 11.55 6.26
CA ASN A 418 7.78 10.76 7.48
C ASN A 418 8.85 11.29 8.45
N CYS A 419 9.51 12.41 8.13
CA CYS A 419 10.47 13.14 8.97
C CYS A 419 10.05 14.62 9.20
N PRO A 420 8.79 14.89 9.63
CA PRO A 420 8.25 16.25 9.59
C PRO A 420 8.91 17.20 10.60
N ALA A 421 9.37 16.68 11.75
CA ALA A 421 10.12 17.46 12.74
C ALA A 421 11.47 17.94 12.18
N GLU A 422 12.17 17.04 11.49
CA GLU A 422 13.45 17.31 10.85
C GLU A 422 13.31 18.30 9.70
N LEU A 423 12.30 18.12 8.83
CA LEU A 423 11.97 19.04 7.75
C LEU A 423 11.66 20.44 8.28
N THR A 424 10.74 20.53 9.25
CA THR A 424 10.35 21.79 9.87
C THR A 424 11.59 22.50 10.45
N THR A 425 12.48 21.76 11.10
CA THR A 425 13.71 22.32 11.69
C THR A 425 14.66 22.88 10.63
N VAL A 426 14.98 22.10 9.59
CA VAL A 426 15.93 22.49 8.53
C VAL A 426 15.41 23.66 7.72
N TRP A 427 14.14 23.63 7.34
CA TRP A 427 13.53 24.67 6.51
C TRP A 427 13.15 25.93 7.30
N ASN A 428 13.29 25.89 8.63
CA ASN A 428 13.35 27.09 9.48
C ASN A 428 14.78 27.62 9.70
N GLY A 429 15.79 27.04 9.05
CA GLY A 429 17.17 27.51 9.06
C GLY A 429 18.00 27.01 10.25
N PHE A 430 17.51 26.02 10.98
CA PHE A 430 18.27 25.35 12.03
C PHE A 430 19.01 24.15 11.45
N SER A 431 20.21 23.86 11.96
CA SER A 431 21.05 22.76 11.48
C SER A 431 21.09 21.55 12.42
N SER A 432 20.54 21.67 13.64
CA SER A 432 20.51 20.58 14.62
C SER A 432 19.25 19.76 14.41
N LEU A 433 19.39 18.57 13.81
CA LEU A 433 18.32 17.59 13.68
C LEU A 433 18.17 16.82 14.99
N THR A 434 17.51 17.44 15.95
CA THR A 434 17.19 16.85 17.24
C THR A 434 15.69 16.77 17.35
N ASP A 435 15.19 15.58 17.63
CA ASP A 435 13.77 15.37 17.88
C ASP A 435 13.34 16.25 19.07
N PRO A 436 12.33 17.11 18.89
CA PRO A 436 12.00 18.11 19.90
C PRO A 436 11.36 17.52 21.17
N ASP A 437 10.88 16.27 21.13
CA ASP A 437 10.16 15.63 22.23
C ASP A 437 11.06 14.72 23.04
N THR A 438 11.91 13.95 22.36
CA THR A 438 12.82 12.98 22.96
C THR A 438 14.22 13.55 23.18
N LEU A 439 14.55 14.66 22.51
CA LEU A 439 15.90 15.25 22.44
C LEU A 439 16.94 14.32 21.81
N GLU A 440 16.50 13.25 21.14
CA GLU A 440 17.37 12.33 20.42
C GLU A 440 17.84 12.97 19.11
N ARG A 441 19.10 12.69 18.73
CA ARG A 441 19.65 13.19 17.48
C ARG A 441 19.21 12.29 16.33
N PHE A 442 18.69 12.90 15.26
CA PHE A 442 18.37 12.20 14.03
C PHE A 442 19.64 11.57 13.41
N PRO A 443 19.60 10.28 13.05
CA PRO A 443 20.80 9.55 12.67
C PRO A 443 21.28 9.93 11.26
N ALA A 444 22.61 10.03 11.09
CA ALA A 444 23.36 10.24 9.83
C ALA A 444 23.02 11.50 8.99
N ALA A 445 21.76 11.71 8.62
CA ALA A 445 21.31 12.79 7.77
C ALA A 445 21.72 14.18 8.30
N THR A 446 21.94 15.08 7.35
CA THR A 446 22.26 16.48 7.59
C THR A 446 21.22 17.39 6.94
N ALA A 447 21.24 18.67 7.31
CA ALA A 447 20.44 19.68 6.63
C ALA A 447 20.75 19.75 5.11
N ALA A 448 21.98 19.45 4.70
CA ALA A 448 22.35 19.41 3.29
C ALA A 448 21.70 18.22 2.58
N ASP A 449 21.65 17.04 3.21
CA ASP A 449 21.01 15.85 2.65
C ASP A 449 19.51 16.06 2.45
N ILE A 450 18.83 16.64 3.46
CA ILE A 450 17.40 16.98 3.39
C ILE A 450 17.12 17.98 2.26
N ASN A 451 17.94 19.03 2.13
CA ASN A 451 17.75 20.02 1.07
C ASN A 451 18.03 19.42 -0.32
N ALA A 452 19.03 18.55 -0.45
CA ALA A 452 19.35 17.89 -1.71
C ALA A 452 18.22 16.97 -2.17
N LEU A 453 17.67 16.13 -1.28
CA LEU A 453 16.54 15.27 -1.63
C LEU A 453 15.27 16.07 -1.87
N GLY A 454 14.98 17.06 -1.01
CA GLY A 454 13.87 17.99 -1.23
C GLY A 454 13.95 18.63 -2.62
N TYR A 455 15.13 19.07 -3.04
CA TYR A 455 15.34 19.64 -4.37
C TYR A 455 15.10 18.64 -5.51
N ARG A 456 15.56 17.39 -5.35
CA ARG A 456 15.44 16.35 -6.38
C ARG A 456 14.01 15.96 -6.70
N VAL A 457 13.10 16.09 -5.73
CA VAL A 457 11.69 15.69 -5.87
C VAL A 457 10.74 16.87 -6.10
N ALA A 458 11.23 18.11 -5.98
CA ALA A 458 10.36 19.30 -5.91
C ALA A 458 9.68 19.69 -7.23
N ASP A 459 10.02 19.05 -8.35
CA ASP A 459 9.27 19.20 -9.61
C ASP A 459 8.00 18.34 -9.69
N SER A 460 7.83 17.38 -8.79
CA SER A 460 6.61 16.55 -8.71
C SER A 460 5.54 17.22 -7.82
N CYS A 461 4.30 17.26 -8.33
CA CYS A 461 3.15 17.74 -7.57
C CYS A 461 2.81 16.79 -6.42
N ASP A 462 2.84 15.47 -6.64
CA ASP A 462 2.55 14.47 -5.61
C ASP A 462 3.61 14.51 -4.50
N ALA A 463 4.88 14.70 -4.86
CA ALA A 463 5.96 14.87 -3.90
C ALA A 463 5.77 16.11 -3.01
N THR A 464 5.48 17.25 -3.62
CA THR A 464 5.28 18.51 -2.90
C THR A 464 3.99 18.54 -2.08
N ALA A 465 2.92 17.92 -2.57
CA ALA A 465 1.67 17.69 -1.84
C ALA A 465 1.91 16.83 -0.60
N THR A 466 2.58 15.69 -0.75
CA THR A 466 2.87 14.75 0.33
C THR A 466 3.65 15.40 1.46
N ILE A 467 4.69 16.16 1.14
CA ILE A 467 5.49 16.87 2.14
C ILE A 467 4.69 17.98 2.82
N ALA A 468 3.97 18.81 2.05
CA ALA A 468 3.18 19.91 2.60
C ALA A 468 2.06 19.43 3.52
N ALA A 469 1.40 18.33 3.16
CA ALA A 469 0.37 17.70 3.97
C ALA A 469 0.91 17.28 5.34
N GLN A 470 2.11 16.65 5.38
CA GLN A 470 2.72 16.29 6.66
C GLN A 470 3.24 17.49 7.45
N LEU A 471 3.69 18.57 6.80
CA LEU A 471 4.01 19.81 7.51
C LEU A 471 2.78 20.41 8.19
N ALA A 472 1.61 20.39 7.55
CA ALA A 472 0.34 20.82 8.16
C ALA A 472 -0.06 19.94 9.35
N GLN A 473 -0.05 18.62 9.18
CA GLN A 473 -0.39 17.69 10.25
C GLN A 473 0.55 17.82 11.45
N TYR A 474 1.85 17.99 11.17
CA TYR A 474 2.85 18.20 12.21
C TYR A 474 2.64 19.54 12.94
N ALA A 475 2.23 20.59 12.23
CA ALA A 475 1.84 21.87 12.84
C ALA A 475 0.72 21.68 13.86
N HIS A 476 -0.35 20.99 13.46
CA HIS A 476 -1.49 20.67 14.33
C HIS A 476 -1.06 19.89 15.57
N HIS A 477 -0.27 18.82 15.38
CA HIS A 477 0.27 18.04 16.51
C HIS A 477 1.09 18.90 17.48
N ARG A 478 1.96 19.76 16.95
CA ARG A 478 2.80 20.65 17.77
C ARG A 478 2.00 21.74 18.45
N ALA A 479 0.98 22.28 17.80
CA ALA A 479 0.07 23.26 18.39
C ALA A 479 -0.62 22.65 19.62
N GLN A 480 -1.22 21.48 19.48
CA GLN A 480 -1.89 20.78 20.59
C GLN A 480 -0.93 20.38 21.72
N GLN A 481 0.22 19.79 21.38
CA GLN A 481 1.19 19.32 22.36
C GLN A 481 1.80 20.49 23.15
N ASN A 482 2.19 21.57 22.47
CA ASN A 482 2.79 22.74 23.13
C ASN A 482 1.74 23.57 23.88
N ALA A 483 0.51 23.68 23.38
CA ALA A 483 -0.57 24.31 24.13
C ALA A 483 -0.89 23.51 25.41
N ALA A 484 -0.90 22.17 25.34
CA ALA A 484 -1.11 21.32 26.51
C ALA A 484 0.03 21.46 27.55
N SER A 485 1.28 21.64 27.11
CA SER A 485 2.41 21.83 28.04
C SER A 485 2.40 23.20 28.75
N HIS A 486 1.68 24.18 28.19
CA HIS A 486 1.44 25.51 28.78
C HIS A 486 0.02 25.67 29.37
N ALA A 487 -0.68 24.56 29.67
CA ALA A 487 -2.05 24.61 30.19
C ALA A 487 -2.18 25.52 31.42
N GLY A 488 -3.13 26.46 31.35
CA GLY A 488 -3.40 27.44 32.41
C GLY A 488 -2.72 28.80 32.21
N ASP A 489 -1.98 28.98 31.12
CA ASP A 489 -1.44 30.25 30.66
C ASP A 489 -1.91 30.53 29.21
N PRO A 490 -3.10 31.16 29.03
CA PRO A 490 -3.69 31.38 27.70
C PRO A 490 -2.76 32.07 26.71
N ASP A 491 -1.95 33.04 27.15
CA ASP A 491 -1.04 33.79 26.28
C ASP A 491 0.05 32.86 25.73
N LEU A 492 0.63 32.00 26.58
CA LEU A 492 1.62 31.01 26.14
C LEU A 492 1.00 29.89 25.30
N GLN A 493 -0.25 29.50 25.57
CA GLN A 493 -0.97 28.52 24.77
C GLN A 493 -1.22 29.06 23.35
N ILE A 494 -1.72 30.29 23.21
CA ILE A 494 -1.93 30.96 21.92
C ILE A 494 -0.61 31.16 21.19
N SER A 495 0.43 31.65 21.87
CA SER A 495 1.76 31.80 21.27
C SER A 495 2.31 30.47 20.74
N SER A 496 2.05 29.37 21.44
CA SER A 496 2.50 28.03 21.02
C SER A 496 1.77 27.52 19.76
N ILE A 497 0.48 27.84 19.64
CA ILE A 497 -0.33 27.53 18.45
C ILE A 497 0.18 28.33 17.25
N ASN A 498 0.32 29.66 17.41
CA ASN A 498 0.84 30.54 16.35
C ASN A 498 2.24 30.09 15.89
N ASP A 499 3.16 29.82 16.82
CA ASP A 499 4.52 29.37 16.52
C ASP A 499 4.55 28.07 15.69
N ALA A 500 3.60 27.15 15.92
CA ALA A 500 3.54 25.88 15.19
C ALA A 500 3.16 26.09 13.73
N TYR A 501 2.11 26.88 13.46
CA TYR A 501 1.68 27.20 12.11
C TYR A 501 2.68 28.12 11.38
N ASP A 502 3.28 29.08 12.06
CA ASP A 502 4.35 29.93 11.49
C ASP A 502 5.53 29.09 10.97
N ARG A 503 5.96 28.09 11.75
CA ARG A 503 7.06 27.20 11.36
C ARG A 503 6.68 26.34 10.15
N ALA A 504 5.45 25.85 10.08
CA ALA A 504 4.98 25.04 8.95
C ALA A 504 4.84 25.87 7.67
N THR A 505 4.32 27.09 7.78
CA THR A 505 4.24 28.05 6.66
C THR A 505 5.62 28.43 6.15
N ARG A 506 6.57 28.69 7.07
CA ARG A 506 7.96 28.95 6.71
C ARG A 506 8.64 27.75 6.04
N ALA A 507 8.40 26.54 6.54
CA ALA A 507 8.94 25.31 5.96
C ALA A 507 8.38 25.08 4.54
N THR A 508 7.09 25.32 4.34
CA THR A 508 6.43 25.19 3.03
C THR A 508 6.87 26.27 2.05
N GLY A 509 7.13 27.49 2.52
CA GLY A 509 7.74 28.55 1.71
C GLY A 509 9.13 28.14 1.19
N TYR A 510 9.92 27.43 2.01
CA TYR A 510 11.20 26.85 1.55
C TYR A 510 10.99 25.80 0.46
N LEU A 511 10.05 24.87 0.66
CA LEU A 511 9.70 23.83 -0.31
C LEU A 511 9.24 24.43 -1.64
N ALA A 512 8.37 25.44 -1.60
CA ALA A 512 7.92 26.18 -2.79
C ALA A 512 9.11 26.79 -3.56
N THR A 513 10.12 27.32 -2.86
CA THR A 513 11.34 27.79 -3.53
C THR A 513 12.15 26.68 -4.18
N LEU A 514 12.25 25.50 -3.54
CA LEU A 514 12.90 24.36 -4.16
C LEU A 514 12.19 23.96 -5.45
N ALA A 515 10.86 23.93 -5.43
CA ALA A 515 10.02 23.61 -6.58
C ALA A 515 10.16 24.64 -7.72
N ASP A 516 10.13 25.93 -7.40
CA ASP A 516 10.37 27.00 -8.38
C ASP A 516 11.76 26.89 -9.01
N LYS A 517 12.80 26.66 -8.20
CA LYS A 517 14.17 26.50 -8.68
C LYS A 517 14.30 25.28 -9.58
N LYS A 518 13.77 24.14 -9.15
CA LYS A 518 13.83 22.90 -9.93
C LYS A 518 13.13 23.07 -11.27
N ALA A 519 11.96 23.71 -11.27
CA ALA A 519 11.24 24.02 -12.51
C ALA A 519 12.03 24.96 -13.44
N ASN A 520 12.70 25.98 -12.89
CA ASN A 520 13.56 26.89 -13.67
C ASN A 520 14.82 26.18 -14.23
N ASP A 521 15.38 25.22 -13.49
CA ASP A 521 16.54 24.44 -13.92
C ASP A 521 16.16 23.43 -15.03
N ILE A 522 14.97 22.83 -14.94
CA ILE A 522 14.42 21.93 -15.98
C ILE A 522 14.04 22.73 -17.23
N ASN A 523 13.39 23.88 -17.05
CA ASN A 523 12.96 24.76 -18.12
C ASN A 523 13.53 26.16 -17.93
N SER A 524 14.65 26.45 -18.60
CA SER A 524 15.34 27.74 -18.49
C SER A 524 14.51 28.95 -18.96
N ASP A 525 13.43 28.71 -19.70
CA ASP A 525 12.48 29.75 -20.10
C ASP A 525 11.40 30.00 -19.03
N ALA A 526 11.22 29.08 -18.08
CA ALA A 526 10.45 29.34 -16.87
C ALA A 526 11.17 30.41 -16.04
N GLN A 527 10.49 31.52 -15.79
CA GLN A 527 10.98 32.60 -14.93
C GLN A 527 10.13 32.65 -13.67
N ASN A 528 10.14 31.57 -12.91
CA ASN A 528 9.38 31.50 -11.67
C ASN A 528 9.97 32.45 -10.63
N LYS A 529 9.08 33.14 -9.92
CA LYS A 529 9.36 34.12 -8.86
C LYS A 529 8.35 33.90 -7.74
N ALA A 530 8.56 34.56 -6.60
CA ALA A 530 7.59 34.55 -5.50
C ALA A 530 6.16 34.95 -5.93
N ASP A 531 5.99 35.74 -7.00
CA ASP A 531 4.68 36.16 -7.55
C ASP A 531 4.19 35.27 -8.72
N ASN A 532 4.99 34.31 -9.18
CA ASN A 532 4.71 33.46 -10.34
C ASN A 532 5.34 32.08 -10.15
N HIS A 533 4.71 31.26 -9.32
CA HIS A 533 5.18 29.93 -8.93
C HIS A 533 4.98 28.86 -10.02
N SER A 534 5.82 27.82 -9.95
CA SER A 534 5.58 26.55 -10.64
C SER A 534 4.32 25.84 -10.10
N GLU A 535 3.80 24.87 -10.85
CA GLU A 535 2.63 24.09 -10.40
C GLU A 535 2.92 23.34 -9.10
N ALA A 536 4.07 22.67 -8.98
CA ALA A 536 4.47 21.99 -7.74
C ALA A 536 4.60 22.95 -6.53
N ALA A 537 5.08 24.18 -6.75
CA ALA A 537 5.11 25.19 -5.70
C ALA A 537 3.69 25.63 -5.28
N LYS A 538 2.76 25.80 -6.22
CA LYS A 538 1.35 26.08 -5.91
C LYS A 538 0.68 24.91 -5.16
N THR A 539 0.97 23.69 -5.57
CA THR A 539 0.50 22.46 -4.92
C THR A 539 0.91 22.43 -3.45
N ALA A 540 2.20 22.63 -3.14
CA ALA A 540 2.68 22.67 -1.76
C ALA A 540 1.90 23.68 -0.89
N LEU A 541 1.73 24.89 -1.41
CA LEU A 541 1.06 25.98 -0.70
C LEU A 541 -0.43 25.68 -0.46
N SER A 542 -1.11 25.15 -1.46
CA SER A 542 -2.54 24.87 -1.37
C SER A 542 -2.83 23.67 -0.48
N VAL A 543 -2.04 22.60 -0.60
CA VAL A 543 -2.19 21.39 0.23
C VAL A 543 -1.92 21.70 1.70
N LEU A 544 -0.92 22.52 2.03
CA LEU A 544 -0.69 22.96 3.41
C LEU A 544 -1.96 23.56 4.03
N SER A 545 -2.59 24.51 3.32
CA SER A 545 -3.78 25.20 3.82
C SER A 545 -4.98 24.27 3.94
N THR A 546 -5.22 23.43 2.92
CA THR A 546 -6.32 22.46 2.90
C THR A 546 -6.19 21.43 4.01
N VAL A 547 -5.01 20.83 4.20
CA VAL A 547 -4.78 19.82 5.25
C VAL A 547 -4.84 20.45 6.64
N ALA A 548 -4.32 21.67 6.81
CA ALA A 548 -4.44 22.37 8.09
C ALA A 548 -5.92 22.61 8.45
N GLY A 549 -6.71 23.14 7.51
CA GLY A 549 -8.09 23.54 7.77
C GLY A 549 -9.13 22.41 7.73
N ALA A 550 -8.88 21.33 7.00
CA ALA A 550 -9.88 20.27 6.77
C ALA A 550 -9.35 18.84 6.97
N GLY A 551 -8.06 18.68 7.30
CA GLY A 551 -7.40 17.38 7.47
C GLY A 551 -7.10 16.66 6.15
N PHE A 552 -6.51 15.46 6.25
CA PHE A 552 -6.11 14.66 5.09
C PHE A 552 -7.26 14.25 4.17
N GLY A 553 -8.49 14.09 4.70
CA GLY A 553 -9.66 13.70 3.91
C GLY A 553 -10.04 14.71 2.81
N ALA A 554 -9.54 15.94 2.88
CA ALA A 554 -9.82 16.99 1.90
C ALA A 554 -8.84 17.03 0.72
N VAL A 555 -7.74 16.25 0.74
CA VAL A 555 -6.74 16.21 -0.33
C VAL A 555 -6.70 14.87 -1.07
N GLY A 556 -7.81 14.12 -1.07
CA GLY A 556 -8.00 12.95 -1.92
C GLY A 556 -7.30 11.66 -1.46
N GLY A 557 -6.59 11.67 -0.34
CA GLY A 557 -5.90 10.46 0.14
C GLY A 557 -6.84 9.40 0.76
N PRO A 558 -6.50 8.10 0.68
CA PRO A 558 -7.34 7.04 1.23
C PRO A 558 -7.46 7.18 2.77
N PRO A 559 -8.60 6.80 3.38
CA PRO A 559 -8.82 6.92 4.83
C PRO A 559 -7.76 6.22 5.70
N THR A 560 -6.99 5.28 5.13
CA THR A 560 -5.95 4.47 5.77
C THR A 560 -4.53 5.02 5.59
N MET A 561 -4.35 6.17 4.95
CA MET A 561 -3.03 6.70 4.59
C MET A 561 -2.12 7.08 5.77
N VAL A 562 -2.67 7.16 7.00
CA VAL A 562 -1.96 7.60 8.20
C VAL A 562 -1.79 6.46 9.20
N ALA A 563 -0.55 6.19 9.60
CA ALA A 563 -0.23 5.27 10.70
C ALA A 563 -0.10 6.02 12.03
N GLY A 564 -0.51 5.37 13.13
CA GLY A 564 -0.34 5.87 14.50
C GLY A 564 -1.42 6.84 15.01
N ALA A 565 -2.48 7.10 14.24
CA ALA A 565 -3.60 7.96 14.62
C ALA A 565 -4.52 7.27 15.64
N SER A 566 -4.10 7.19 16.91
CA SER A 566 -5.01 6.86 18.02
C SER A 566 -5.39 8.13 18.79
N THR A 567 -6.67 8.24 19.12
CA THR A 567 -7.25 9.36 19.86
C THR A 567 -6.64 9.44 21.26
N GLY A 568 -5.86 10.49 21.53
CA GLY A 568 -5.33 10.82 22.86
C GLY A 568 -3.81 10.69 22.99
N TYR A 569 -3.10 11.73 22.54
CA TYR A 569 -1.70 12.12 22.83
C TYR A 569 -0.51 11.22 22.41
N SER A 570 0.51 11.94 21.88
CA SER A 570 1.98 11.71 21.87
C SER A 570 2.70 10.83 20.85
N VAL A 571 2.09 10.38 19.75
CA VAL A 571 2.87 9.77 18.65
C VAL A 571 2.74 10.63 17.40
N ALA A 572 3.88 11.05 16.85
CA ALA A 572 3.91 11.69 15.53
C ALA A 572 3.38 10.68 14.50
N THR A 573 2.32 11.06 13.79
CA THR A 573 1.74 10.26 12.71
C THR A 573 2.69 10.20 11.52
N THR A 574 2.77 9.05 10.87
CA THR A 574 3.50 8.87 9.60
C THR A 574 2.51 8.52 8.48
N LEU A 575 2.92 8.73 7.24
CA LEU A 575 2.20 8.32 6.05
C LEU A 575 2.61 6.92 5.60
N LEU A 576 1.62 6.18 5.07
CA LEU A 576 1.79 4.88 4.40
C LEU A 576 1.81 5.01 2.87
N ALA A 577 1.23 6.08 2.33
CA ALA A 577 1.17 6.37 0.90
C ALA A 577 1.35 7.89 0.64
N PRO A 578 1.86 8.27 -0.55
CA PRO A 578 1.84 9.65 -1.05
C PRO A 578 0.42 10.26 -1.13
N VAL A 579 0.38 11.60 -1.15
CA VAL A 579 -0.81 12.38 -1.51
C VAL A 579 -0.80 12.60 -3.01
N VAL A 580 -1.82 12.10 -3.70
CA VAL A 580 -1.96 12.15 -5.17
C VAL A 580 -3.25 12.85 -5.60
N GLU A 581 -3.41 13.07 -6.92
CA GLU A 581 -4.62 13.63 -7.56
C GLU A 581 -5.02 15.05 -7.10
N TYR A 582 -4.08 15.82 -6.54
CA TYR A 582 -4.35 17.20 -6.15
C TYR A 582 -4.38 18.14 -7.37
N ASP A 583 -5.56 18.66 -7.72
CA ASP A 583 -5.71 19.61 -8.84
C ASP A 583 -5.18 21.01 -8.48
N ALA A 584 -3.92 21.27 -8.85
CA ALA A 584 -3.27 22.56 -8.69
C ALA A 584 -3.89 23.69 -9.54
N ALA A 585 -4.70 23.37 -10.57
CA ALA A 585 -5.27 24.37 -11.48
C ALA A 585 -6.34 25.26 -10.83
N GLN A 586 -6.77 24.94 -9.61
CA GLN A 586 -7.68 25.77 -8.80
C GLN A 586 -6.97 26.95 -8.09
N VAL A 587 -5.64 27.04 -8.14
CA VAL A 587 -4.86 28.00 -7.33
C VAL A 587 -4.46 29.22 -8.17
N ASP A 588 -5.33 30.24 -8.18
CA ASP A 588 -5.04 31.55 -8.76
C ASP A 588 -4.02 32.30 -7.88
N SER A 589 -2.75 32.23 -8.29
CA SER A 589 -1.60 33.06 -7.85
C SER A 589 -0.65 32.48 -6.80
N ALA A 590 0.60 32.94 -6.91
CA ALA A 590 1.72 32.60 -6.05
C ALA A 590 1.54 33.18 -4.64
N ALA A 591 1.47 32.30 -3.64
CA ALA A 591 1.08 32.56 -2.24
C ALA A 591 -0.19 33.43 -2.10
N PRO A 592 -1.39 32.83 -2.23
CA PRO A 592 -2.64 33.58 -2.30
C PRO A 592 -3.25 33.83 -0.92
N SER A 593 -3.99 34.93 -0.79
CA SER A 593 -4.84 35.36 0.34
C SER A 593 -5.82 34.33 0.93
N GLY A 594 -5.85 33.10 0.40
CA GLY A 594 -6.60 31.95 0.91
C GLY A 594 -5.77 30.99 1.78
N MET A 595 -4.44 30.96 1.65
CA MET A 595 -3.56 30.13 2.49
C MET A 595 -3.76 30.46 3.98
N ASP A 596 -3.75 31.76 4.28
CA ASP A 596 -3.86 32.29 5.63
C ASP A 596 -5.17 31.85 6.30
N LYS A 597 -6.26 31.75 5.54
CA LYS A 597 -7.58 31.37 6.07
C LYS A 597 -7.61 29.94 6.58
N GLY A 598 -7.09 28.98 5.81
CA GLY A 598 -7.08 27.57 6.23
C GLY A 598 -6.20 27.35 7.46
N LEU A 599 -5.03 27.98 7.49
CA LEU A 599 -4.10 27.94 8.64
C LEU A 599 -4.69 28.61 9.87
N TRP A 600 -5.30 29.79 9.72
CA TRP A 600 -5.98 30.50 10.78
C TRP A 600 -7.17 29.71 11.33
N ALA A 601 -7.95 29.09 10.45
CA ALA A 601 -9.06 28.22 10.85
C ALA A 601 -8.60 27.03 11.68
N ALA A 602 -7.49 26.41 11.28
CA ALA A 602 -6.85 25.34 12.01
C ALA A 602 -6.34 25.80 13.39
N ALA A 603 -5.71 26.98 13.46
CA ALA A 603 -5.26 27.57 14.72
C ALA A 603 -6.42 27.87 15.68
N ILE A 604 -7.58 28.31 15.16
CA ILE A 604 -8.81 28.48 15.94
C ILE A 604 -9.33 27.13 16.45
N GLN A 605 -9.33 26.11 15.60
CA GLN A 605 -9.70 24.76 16.02
C GLN A 605 -8.82 24.27 17.18
N ASP A 606 -7.49 24.43 17.07
CA ASP A 606 -6.58 24.04 18.14
C ASP A 606 -6.74 24.88 19.41
N ALA A 607 -7.09 26.15 19.28
CA ALA A 607 -7.45 26.98 20.43
C ALA A 607 -8.76 26.51 21.09
N ALA A 608 -9.75 26.08 20.30
CA ALA A 608 -10.99 25.49 20.79
C ALA A 608 -10.73 24.17 21.54
N ASP A 609 -9.86 23.33 21.00
CA ASP A 609 -9.44 22.07 21.63
C ASP A 609 -8.61 22.29 22.90
N ALA A 610 -7.81 23.36 22.95
CA ALA A 610 -7.10 23.79 24.15
C ALA A 610 -8.03 24.45 25.21
N GLY A 611 -9.33 24.61 24.91
CA GLY A 611 -10.32 25.20 25.81
C GLY A 611 -10.17 26.70 26.00
N LEU A 612 -9.60 27.40 25.00
CA LEU A 612 -9.32 28.84 25.07
C LEU A 612 -10.54 29.70 24.69
N LEU A 613 -11.46 29.16 23.87
CA LEU A 613 -12.68 29.84 23.48
C LEU A 613 -13.68 29.94 24.64
N ASN A 614 -14.46 31.02 24.67
CA ASN A 614 -15.51 31.19 25.66
C ASN A 614 -16.67 30.23 25.36
N PRO A 615 -17.24 29.52 26.36
CA PRO A 615 -18.39 28.64 26.14
C PRO A 615 -19.60 29.32 25.48
N GLU A 616 -19.75 30.64 25.64
CA GLU A 616 -20.82 31.41 25.01
C GLU A 616 -20.64 31.55 23.49
N ASP A 617 -19.41 31.49 22.97
CA ASP A 617 -19.10 31.65 21.54
C ASP A 617 -19.83 30.61 20.69
N TYR A 618 -19.84 29.37 21.13
CA TYR A 618 -20.48 28.23 20.45
C TYR A 618 -22.00 28.37 20.33
N THR A 619 -22.62 29.28 21.09
CA THR A 619 -24.08 29.53 21.04
C THR A 619 -24.46 30.60 20.02
N ILE A 620 -23.48 31.31 19.45
CA ILE A 620 -23.70 32.38 18.49
C ILE A 620 -23.88 31.79 17.10
N THR A 621 -25.13 31.80 16.63
CA THR A 621 -25.54 31.25 15.32
C THR A 621 -26.17 32.31 14.40
N GLY A 622 -26.27 33.56 14.87
CA GLY A 622 -26.85 34.68 14.12
C GLY A 622 -28.39 34.69 14.11
N ASP A 623 -28.97 35.36 13.11
CA ASP A 623 -30.43 35.59 12.98
C ASP A 623 -31.17 34.45 12.24
N SER A 624 -30.46 33.42 11.79
CA SER A 624 -31.01 32.28 11.07
C SER A 624 -30.70 30.99 11.80
N SER A 625 -31.55 29.98 11.62
CA SER A 625 -31.39 28.61 12.11
C SER A 625 -30.18 27.86 11.51
N LYS A 626 -29.06 28.55 11.26
CA LYS A 626 -27.84 27.99 10.65
C LYS A 626 -27.15 27.15 11.73
N THR A 627 -27.04 25.86 11.47
CA THR A 627 -26.28 24.92 12.30
C THR A 627 -24.92 24.71 11.67
N TYR A 628 -23.85 24.92 12.42
CA TYR A 628 -22.50 24.62 11.98
C TYR A 628 -22.17 23.18 12.38
N THR A 629 -22.06 22.27 11.41
CA THR A 629 -21.82 20.84 11.68
C THR A 629 -20.44 20.59 12.29
N TRP A 630 -19.49 21.48 12.02
CA TRP A 630 -18.15 21.49 12.62
C TRP A 630 -18.12 22.01 14.07
N ILE A 631 -19.22 22.53 14.64
CA ILE A 631 -19.32 22.76 16.09
C ILE A 631 -19.77 21.46 16.75
N VAL A 632 -18.82 20.70 17.27
CA VAL A 632 -19.05 19.36 17.82
C VAL A 632 -19.31 19.44 19.32
N THR A 633 -20.33 18.71 19.79
CA THR A 633 -20.60 18.55 21.23
C THR A 633 -19.91 17.28 21.73
N ARG A 634 -18.99 17.43 22.68
CA ARG A 634 -18.28 16.33 23.34
C ARG A 634 -19.22 15.53 24.26
N PRO A 635 -18.89 14.28 24.62
CA PRO A 635 -19.72 13.45 25.49
C PRO A 635 -20.01 14.05 26.88
N ASP A 636 -19.15 14.97 27.35
CA ASP A 636 -19.30 15.69 28.62
C ASP A 636 -20.21 16.93 28.52
N GLY A 637 -20.75 17.23 27.33
CA GLY A 637 -21.60 18.38 27.06
C GLY A 637 -20.86 19.67 26.74
N THR A 638 -19.52 19.66 26.68
CA THR A 638 -18.74 20.80 26.18
C THR A 638 -18.75 20.86 24.66
N HIS A 639 -18.45 22.03 24.10
CA HIS A 639 -18.35 22.22 22.64
C HIS A 639 -16.90 22.37 22.20
N THR A 640 -16.63 22.02 20.94
CA THR A 640 -15.37 22.28 20.23
C THR A 640 -15.62 22.55 18.76
N ILE A 641 -14.54 22.82 18.04
CA ILE A 641 -14.51 22.92 16.59
C ILE A 641 -13.85 21.65 16.04
N ASP A 642 -14.43 21.05 15.02
CA ASP A 642 -13.83 19.99 14.21
C ASP A 642 -14.23 20.22 12.76
N LEU A 643 -13.34 20.88 12.02
CA LEU A 643 -13.56 21.28 10.64
C LEU A 643 -13.68 20.09 9.68
N SER A 644 -13.23 18.89 10.09
CA SER A 644 -13.46 17.66 9.33
C SER A 644 -14.95 17.26 9.25
N GLN A 645 -15.77 17.77 10.18
CA GLN A 645 -17.22 17.54 10.20
C GLN A 645 -18.02 18.57 9.39
N ALA A 646 -17.33 19.50 8.70
CA ALA A 646 -18.01 20.48 7.86
C ALA A 646 -18.80 19.80 6.73
N ASP A 647 -20.01 20.29 6.45
CA ASP A 647 -20.85 19.80 5.35
C ASP A 647 -20.14 19.87 3.99
N ASP A 648 -19.28 20.88 3.82
CA ASP A 648 -18.36 21.01 2.69
C ASP A 648 -16.97 21.41 3.23
N PRO A 649 -16.02 20.46 3.30
CA PRO A 649 -14.65 20.71 3.78
C PRO A 649 -13.92 21.81 3.03
N THR A 650 -14.24 22.06 1.76
CA THR A 650 -13.57 23.07 0.93
C THR A 650 -13.95 24.50 1.29
N THR A 651 -15.09 24.68 1.97
CA THR A 651 -15.60 26.00 2.41
C THR A 651 -15.55 26.20 3.91
N ALA A 652 -15.08 25.19 4.67
CA ALA A 652 -15.08 25.18 6.13
C ALA A 652 -14.35 26.39 6.73
N ALA A 653 -13.19 26.76 6.17
CA ALA A 653 -12.41 27.91 6.63
C ALA A 653 -13.14 29.25 6.41
N ASP A 654 -13.86 29.39 5.28
CA ASP A 654 -14.65 30.60 4.99
C ASP A 654 -15.87 30.70 5.91
N ASP A 655 -16.57 29.59 6.15
CA ASP A 655 -17.72 29.54 7.05
C ASP A 655 -17.32 29.81 8.51
N LEU A 656 -16.16 29.30 8.95
CA LEU A 656 -15.59 29.61 10.25
C LEU A 656 -15.24 31.10 10.36
N GLY A 657 -14.62 31.69 9.33
CA GLY A 657 -14.30 33.12 9.34
C GLY A 657 -15.53 34.01 9.50
N ALA A 658 -16.61 33.68 8.78
CA ALA A 658 -17.89 34.38 8.95
C ALA A 658 -18.49 34.20 10.35
N TRP A 659 -18.32 33.03 10.98
CA TRP A 659 -18.73 32.80 12.37
C TRP A 659 -17.90 33.63 13.35
N VAL A 660 -16.57 33.67 13.20
CA VAL A 660 -15.68 34.47 14.07
C VAL A 660 -15.99 35.96 13.99
N GLU A 661 -16.25 36.51 12.80
CA GLU A 661 -16.68 37.91 12.64
C GLU A 661 -17.99 38.20 13.41
N MET A 662 -18.90 37.23 13.40
CA MET A 662 -20.17 37.31 14.12
C MET A 662 -19.97 37.30 15.63
N VAL A 663 -19.16 36.37 16.14
CA VAL A 663 -18.79 36.27 17.57
C VAL A 663 -18.12 37.57 18.03
N ASN A 664 -17.14 38.06 17.27
CA ASN A 664 -16.45 39.32 17.54
C ASN A 664 -17.39 40.53 17.60
N THR A 665 -18.43 40.55 16.76
CA THR A 665 -19.44 41.63 16.76
C THR A 665 -20.35 41.58 17.99
N HIS A 666 -20.65 40.37 18.51
CA HIS A 666 -21.59 40.18 19.62
C HIS A 666 -20.94 40.36 21.00
N ILE A 667 -19.73 39.81 21.19
CA ILE A 667 -19.09 39.74 22.51
C ILE A 667 -17.66 40.30 22.53
N GLY A 668 -17.03 40.48 21.36
CA GLY A 668 -15.71 41.11 21.26
C GLY A 668 -14.58 40.28 21.88
N ASP A 669 -14.59 38.97 21.63
CA ASP A 669 -13.60 38.04 22.16
C ASP A 669 -12.16 38.42 21.77
N TYR A 670 -11.23 38.25 22.70
CA TYR A 670 -9.83 38.60 22.54
C TYR A 670 -9.02 37.47 21.90
N VAL A 671 -9.41 36.21 22.07
CA VAL A 671 -8.65 35.05 21.58
C VAL A 671 -8.47 35.08 20.07
N PHE A 672 -9.53 35.44 19.31
CA PHE A 672 -9.45 35.54 17.84
C PHE A 672 -8.50 36.64 17.34
N LYS A 673 -8.19 37.65 18.16
CA LYS A 673 -7.24 38.72 17.79
C LYS A 673 -5.79 38.35 18.08
N ASP A 674 -5.58 37.43 19.01
CA ASP A 674 -4.26 36.99 19.44
C ASP A 674 -3.78 35.78 18.62
N ILE A 675 -4.69 35.03 17.98
CA ILE A 675 -4.38 34.05 16.95
C ILE A 675 -4.01 34.78 15.66
N THR A 676 -2.85 34.48 15.09
CA THR A 676 -2.36 35.16 13.87
C THR A 676 -3.20 34.77 12.65
N ASP A 677 -3.62 35.78 11.88
CA ASP A 677 -4.38 35.65 10.63
C ASP A 677 -3.55 36.01 9.39
N ASP A 678 -2.27 36.35 9.57
CA ASP A 678 -1.33 36.71 8.50
C ASP A 678 -0.05 35.87 8.62
N PHE A 679 0.11 34.89 7.72
CA PHE A 679 1.31 34.05 7.64
C PHE A 679 2.24 34.46 6.48
N SER A 680 1.93 35.56 5.77
CA SER A 680 2.69 36.02 4.59
C SER A 680 4.16 36.33 4.92
N GLY A 681 4.42 36.86 6.11
CA GLY A 681 5.77 37.12 6.62
C GLY A 681 6.58 35.84 6.82
N SER A 682 5.96 34.83 7.43
CA SER A 682 6.57 33.51 7.68
C SER A 682 6.86 32.77 6.37
N TYR A 683 5.91 32.80 5.43
CA TYR A 683 6.09 32.28 4.07
C TYR A 683 7.28 32.97 3.38
N THR A 684 7.31 34.31 3.35
CA THR A 684 8.37 35.08 2.69
C THR A 684 9.74 34.77 3.28
N ALA A 685 9.83 34.67 4.61
CA ALA A 685 11.06 34.31 5.29
C ALA A 685 11.56 32.89 4.95
N GLY A 686 10.63 31.95 4.72
CA GLY A 686 10.92 30.61 4.22
C GLY A 686 11.40 30.61 2.77
N TYR A 687 10.68 31.33 1.92
CA TYR A 687 10.99 31.47 0.50
C TYR A 687 12.40 32.04 0.29
N ASP A 688 12.71 33.14 0.99
CA ASP A 688 14.02 33.80 0.99
C ASP A 688 15.13 32.88 1.53
N LEU A 689 14.85 32.04 2.51
CA LEU A 689 15.82 31.09 3.03
C LEU A 689 16.13 30.00 1.98
N GLY A 690 15.09 29.43 1.36
CA GLY A 690 15.21 28.45 0.26
C GLY A 690 15.95 29.03 -0.95
N SER A 691 15.81 30.34 -1.20
CA SER A 691 16.49 31.03 -2.30
C SER A 691 18.02 30.96 -2.20
N LYS A 692 18.57 30.73 -0.99
CA LYS A 692 20.01 30.60 -0.75
C LYS A 692 20.57 29.21 -1.02
N TYR A 693 19.72 28.20 -1.25
CA TYR A 693 20.16 26.86 -1.64
C TYR A 693 20.89 26.91 -2.99
N GLY A 694 22.10 26.37 -3.04
CA GLY A 694 23.05 26.56 -4.15
C GLY A 694 23.09 25.46 -5.20
N GLY A 695 22.27 24.41 -5.09
CA GLY A 695 22.37 23.22 -5.94
C GLY A 695 23.44 22.26 -5.47
#